data_AF-A0A165NER7-F1
#
_entry.id   AF-A0A165NER7-F1
#
_cell.length_a   1.000
_cell.length_b   1.000
_cell.length_c   1.000
_cell.angle_alpha   90.00
_cell.angle_beta   90.00
_cell.angle_gamma   90.00
#
_symmetry.space_group_name_H-M   'P 1'
#
loop_
_entity.id
_entity.type
_entity.pdbx_description
1 polymer ?
#
loop_
_entity_poly.entity_id
_entity_poly.type
_entity_poly.pdbx_seq_one_letter_code
_entity_poly.pdbx_strand_id
1 'polypeptide(L)'
;MVVFEIPTLLCECPGTGPDASSTYRYLLNFTYENETSEGAEVSDVAEAVLEELRDNSLVHHLAGTDFDMLTAQIYHVRKELYPSDASWDEMKAARDNIDYATINGNTEILSRKKTLSGGMSLLAIVLRPVGVARRSTALHAGDVVAHYQAYRESIAEAGRKRQAPSSGARARELLKTQKTSRTDAVYNYRPLYLAAPPITIYHPVFAKFLAMMAEPLDKIDFTRDELKRSWAFISGSSLYHSSEYSRVDAIREAFGDAVHKHVTTGTGLTYSSGTVKPDGAVVASQAEVGRFKPVSCITEVKNEVGMDGCDPLAQAECVYVAIYSSAEAKAFRATCCCPALLIGMAGPSIIVSGAVFTDQLIAQALTSYVYVIPRPVLGEYSPLARAMCEVARLFRALKACIEDLNKYYEKVAQNMKEATNPNLPRRSGRLAKSTLLPCLPPPVFIGPYFSEYRDSAGQEFTLQYVRRLAADFSSNAIYLAKARGPKKQEVDVVVKFTEKYGADAHRLAYKHGFAPELRFCDKVDSIGMRVVVMDYVNGYMATVPLAAATASSLRKAVETLHADDFVFGDLREPNIMIARDGNVKLIDFDWSGRVGEVRYPYDIALDEDPAEFLYGWHPEVHGGGLITKEHDTHMMERLVQQRKSR
;
A
#
# COMPACT_ATOMS: atom_id res chain seq x y z
N MET A 1 9.95 -43.86 -17.34
CA MET A 1 10.87 -42.72 -17.32
C MET A 1 10.60 -41.88 -18.55
N VAL A 2 9.96 -40.73 -18.36
CA VAL A 2 9.75 -39.75 -19.42
C VAL A 2 10.69 -38.59 -19.13
N VAL A 3 11.50 -38.22 -20.12
CA VAL A 3 12.47 -37.13 -20.02
C VAL A 3 12.00 -36.00 -20.92
N PHE A 4 11.88 -34.80 -20.36
CA PHE A 4 11.55 -33.60 -21.12
C PHE A 4 12.76 -32.67 -21.13
N GLU A 5 13.17 -32.23 -22.32
CA GLU A 5 14.06 -31.09 -22.47
C GLU A 5 13.22 -29.82 -22.57
N ILE A 6 13.47 -28.86 -21.68
CA ILE A 6 12.64 -27.68 -21.47
C ILE A 6 13.51 -26.43 -21.58
N PRO A 7 13.56 -25.81 -22.77
CA PRO A 7 14.09 -24.47 -22.93
C PRO A 7 13.39 -23.51 -21.95
N THR A 8 14.16 -22.69 -21.26
CA THR A 8 13.66 -21.78 -20.23
C THR A 8 14.03 -20.33 -20.56
N LEU A 9 13.02 -19.46 -20.67
CA LEU A 9 13.12 -18.03 -20.91
C LEU A 9 12.70 -17.25 -19.66
N LEU A 10 13.53 -16.33 -19.20
CA LEU A 10 13.10 -15.27 -18.30
C LEU A 10 12.33 -14.23 -19.11
N CYS A 11 11.17 -13.80 -18.62
CA CYS A 11 10.38 -12.73 -19.20
C CYS A 11 10.25 -11.62 -18.17
N GLU A 12 10.79 -10.44 -18.44
CA GLU A 12 10.52 -9.25 -17.63
C GLU A 12 9.24 -8.59 -18.13
N CYS A 13 8.18 -8.60 -17.31
CA CYS A 13 6.85 -8.14 -17.70
C CYS A 13 6.33 -7.01 -16.77
N PRO A 14 5.63 -5.99 -17.28
CA PRO A 14 5.10 -4.90 -16.44
C PRO A 14 3.80 -5.25 -15.68
N GLY A 15 3.32 -6.49 -15.75
CA GLY A 15 2.05 -6.96 -15.20
C GLY A 15 2.07 -8.44 -14.80
N THR A 16 0.92 -9.13 -14.87
CA THR A 16 0.76 -10.55 -14.45
C THR A 16 1.15 -11.58 -15.52
N GLY A 17 1.58 -11.13 -16.71
CA GLY A 17 1.93 -11.99 -17.83
C GLY A 17 2.68 -11.24 -18.94
N PRO A 18 3.18 -11.95 -19.96
CA PRO A 18 3.89 -11.33 -21.07
C PRO A 18 2.97 -10.44 -21.92
N ASP A 19 3.51 -9.35 -22.46
CA ASP A 19 2.85 -8.45 -23.41
C ASP A 19 3.85 -7.93 -24.47
N ALA A 20 3.40 -7.06 -25.38
CA ALA A 20 4.24 -6.50 -26.44
C ALA A 20 5.42 -5.64 -25.94
N SER A 21 5.46 -5.29 -24.64
CA SER A 21 6.56 -4.56 -24.00
C SER A 21 7.50 -5.46 -23.20
N SER A 22 7.20 -6.76 -23.13
CA SER A 22 7.98 -7.73 -22.36
C SER A 22 9.29 -8.08 -23.04
N THR A 23 10.34 -8.19 -22.25
CA THR A 23 11.67 -8.59 -22.73
C THR A 23 11.96 -10.02 -22.33
N TYR A 24 12.41 -10.83 -23.28
CA TYR A 24 12.78 -12.23 -23.05
C TYR A 24 14.29 -12.34 -22.95
N ARG A 25 14.77 -13.06 -21.93
CA ARG A 25 16.17 -13.39 -21.72
C ARG A 25 16.31 -14.89 -21.51
N TYR A 26 17.16 -15.53 -22.29
CA TYR A 26 17.37 -16.97 -22.18
C TYR A 26 18.14 -17.35 -20.91
N LEU A 27 17.68 -18.41 -20.23
CA LEU A 27 18.26 -18.86 -18.96
C LEU A 27 19.03 -20.16 -19.05
N LEU A 28 18.50 -21.22 -19.70
CA LEU A 28 19.15 -22.50 -20.07
C LEU A 28 18.12 -23.53 -20.59
N ASN A 29 18.59 -24.72 -21.01
CA ASN A 29 17.74 -25.92 -21.22
C ASN A 29 17.73 -26.73 -19.92
N PHE A 30 16.54 -27.00 -19.38
CA PHE A 30 16.35 -27.82 -18.19
C PHE A 30 15.87 -29.22 -18.59
N THR A 31 16.41 -30.26 -17.96
CA THR A 31 15.95 -31.63 -18.19
C THR A 31 15.12 -32.07 -17.00
N TYR A 32 13.84 -32.36 -17.24
CA TYR A 32 12.95 -32.90 -16.21
C TYR A 32 12.80 -34.41 -16.41
N GLU A 33 13.19 -35.18 -15.38
CA GLU A 33 13.07 -36.63 -15.36
C GLU A 33 11.95 -37.05 -14.40
N ASN A 34 10.93 -37.75 -14.92
CA ASN A 34 9.91 -38.35 -14.07
C ASN A 34 10.19 -39.86 -13.89
N GLU A 35 10.53 -40.25 -12.65
CA GLU A 35 10.80 -41.63 -12.25
C GLU A 35 9.52 -42.48 -12.10
N THR A 36 8.36 -41.86 -11.99
CA THR A 36 7.07 -42.55 -11.80
C THR A 36 6.42 -42.96 -13.12
N SER A 37 5.57 -43.99 -13.10
CA SER A 37 4.77 -44.44 -14.26
C SER A 37 3.53 -43.58 -14.52
N GLU A 38 3.24 -42.61 -13.64
CA GLU A 38 2.17 -41.62 -13.78
C GLU A 38 2.76 -40.37 -14.45
N GLY A 39 2.08 -39.79 -15.45
CA GLY A 39 2.61 -38.63 -16.18
C GLY A 39 2.83 -37.41 -15.27
N ALA A 40 3.83 -36.58 -15.54
CA ALA A 40 4.13 -35.39 -14.75
C ALA A 40 3.09 -34.27 -15.00
N GLU A 41 2.66 -33.55 -13.97
CA GLU A 41 1.82 -32.37 -14.17
C GLU A 41 2.67 -31.16 -14.58
N VAL A 42 2.05 -30.25 -15.32
CA VAL A 42 2.68 -28.97 -15.69
C VAL A 42 3.13 -28.18 -14.46
N SER A 43 2.42 -28.27 -13.33
CA SER A 43 2.84 -27.65 -12.07
C SER A 43 4.15 -28.20 -11.54
N ASP A 44 4.36 -29.52 -11.60
CA ASP A 44 5.57 -30.16 -11.08
C ASP A 44 6.80 -29.72 -11.88
N VAL A 45 6.62 -29.66 -13.20
CA VAL A 45 7.64 -29.16 -14.13
C VAL A 45 7.92 -27.67 -13.92
N ALA A 46 6.88 -26.86 -13.68
CA ALA A 46 7.04 -25.44 -13.41
C ALA A 46 7.80 -25.19 -12.09
N GLU A 47 7.48 -25.94 -11.03
CA GLU A 47 8.19 -25.84 -9.75
C GLU A 47 9.64 -26.36 -9.88
N ALA A 48 9.87 -27.46 -10.58
CA ALA A 48 11.23 -27.97 -10.82
C ALA A 48 12.12 -26.96 -11.56
N VAL A 49 11.55 -26.22 -12.54
CA VAL A 49 12.25 -25.12 -13.21
C VAL A 49 12.56 -23.99 -12.22
N LEU A 50 11.64 -23.63 -11.32
CA LEU A 50 11.87 -22.58 -10.32
C LEU A 50 12.89 -23.01 -9.26
N GLU A 51 12.86 -24.26 -8.81
CA GLU A 51 13.83 -24.85 -7.87
C GLU A 51 15.23 -24.89 -8.47
N GLU A 52 15.38 -25.34 -9.70
CA GLU A 52 16.67 -25.33 -10.41
C GLU A 52 17.24 -23.91 -10.51
N LEU A 53 16.41 -22.94 -10.89
CA LEU A 53 16.86 -21.56 -10.98
C LEU A 53 17.21 -20.96 -9.61
N ARG A 54 16.56 -21.44 -8.53
CA ARG A 54 16.85 -21.03 -7.16
C ARG A 54 18.19 -21.60 -6.70
N ASP A 55 18.41 -22.90 -6.89
CA ASP A 55 19.58 -23.63 -6.43
C ASP A 55 20.84 -23.29 -7.25
N ASN A 56 20.67 -23.03 -8.56
CA ASN A 56 21.76 -22.67 -9.47
C ASN A 56 21.75 -21.19 -9.90
N SER A 57 21.12 -20.31 -9.11
CA SER A 57 20.92 -18.87 -9.41
C SER A 57 22.19 -18.10 -9.82
N LEU A 58 23.36 -18.47 -9.29
CA LEU A 58 24.66 -17.89 -9.67
C LEU A 58 25.06 -18.23 -11.11
N VAL A 59 24.80 -19.48 -11.53
CA VAL A 59 25.09 -19.99 -12.88
C VAL A 59 24.24 -19.27 -13.92
N HIS A 60 22.98 -18.95 -13.57
CA HIS A 60 22.03 -18.27 -14.47
C HIS A 60 22.11 -16.74 -14.44
N HIS A 61 23.08 -16.15 -13.72
CA HIS A 61 23.15 -14.70 -13.48
C HIS A 61 21.86 -14.11 -12.86
N LEU A 62 21.12 -14.91 -12.08
CA LEU A 62 19.90 -14.54 -11.37
C LEU A 62 20.14 -14.23 -9.88
N ALA A 63 21.40 -14.14 -9.45
CA ALA A 63 21.78 -13.82 -8.08
C ALA A 63 21.08 -12.55 -7.56
N GLY A 64 20.42 -12.65 -6.40
CA GLY A 64 19.68 -11.53 -5.78
C GLY A 64 18.27 -11.32 -6.33
N THR A 65 17.73 -12.26 -7.11
CA THR A 65 16.31 -12.26 -7.51
C THR A 65 15.44 -12.79 -6.38
N ASP A 66 14.30 -12.14 -6.13
CA ASP A 66 13.26 -12.65 -5.23
C ASP A 66 12.51 -13.78 -5.93
N PHE A 67 12.85 -15.03 -5.58
CA PHE A 67 12.27 -16.23 -6.19
C PHE A 67 10.82 -16.45 -5.77
N ASP A 68 10.34 -15.81 -4.70
CA ASP A 68 8.94 -15.91 -4.26
C ASP A 68 8.00 -15.11 -5.19
N MET A 69 8.57 -14.19 -5.96
CA MET A 69 7.88 -13.34 -6.94
C MET A 69 8.00 -13.86 -8.39
N LEU A 70 8.83 -14.89 -8.62
CA LEU A 70 8.94 -15.53 -9.92
C LEU A 70 7.83 -16.55 -10.09
N THR A 71 7.24 -16.59 -11.28
CA THR A 71 6.29 -17.64 -11.64
C THR A 71 6.71 -18.28 -12.95
N ALA A 72 6.81 -19.60 -13.00
CA ALA A 72 7.04 -20.34 -14.24
C ALA A 72 5.71 -20.71 -14.90
N GLN A 73 5.59 -20.41 -16.18
CA GLN A 73 4.49 -20.84 -17.05
C GLN A 73 5.04 -21.79 -18.11
N ILE A 74 4.43 -22.97 -18.27
CA ILE A 74 4.85 -23.95 -19.27
C ILE A 74 3.96 -23.83 -20.50
N TYR A 75 4.59 -23.76 -21.65
CA TYR A 75 3.99 -23.65 -22.95
C TYR A 75 4.25 -24.91 -23.75
N HIS A 76 3.28 -25.32 -24.56
CA HIS A 76 3.44 -26.32 -25.60
C HIS A 76 3.80 -25.62 -26.92
N VAL A 77 4.90 -26.05 -27.53
CA VAL A 77 5.40 -25.51 -28.78
C VAL A 77 4.67 -26.17 -29.94
N ARG A 78 3.76 -25.43 -30.60
CA ARG A 78 2.93 -25.94 -31.71
C ARG A 78 3.66 -25.92 -33.05
N LYS A 79 4.59 -24.99 -33.22
CA LYS A 79 5.48 -24.88 -34.39
C LYS A 79 6.89 -24.68 -33.88
N GLU A 80 7.85 -25.38 -34.48
CA GLU A 80 9.27 -25.27 -34.15
C GLU A 80 9.69 -23.78 -34.13
N LEU A 81 10.26 -23.34 -33.00
CA LEU A 81 10.78 -21.98 -32.85
C LEU A 81 12.05 -21.75 -33.68
N TYR A 82 12.71 -22.84 -34.10
CA TYR A 82 13.88 -22.89 -34.98
C TYR A 82 13.95 -24.30 -35.60
N PRO A 83 14.56 -24.47 -36.79
CA PRO A 83 14.65 -25.77 -37.46
C PRO A 83 15.31 -26.84 -36.59
N SER A 84 14.74 -28.05 -36.60
CA SER A 84 15.27 -29.24 -35.90
C SER A 84 16.72 -29.63 -36.25
N ASP A 85 17.25 -29.20 -37.39
CA ASP A 85 18.61 -29.45 -37.89
C ASP A 85 19.57 -28.24 -37.75
N ALA A 86 19.14 -27.17 -37.08
CA ALA A 86 19.92 -25.94 -36.90
C ALA A 86 21.20 -26.19 -36.07
N SER A 87 22.31 -25.61 -36.51
CA SER A 87 23.56 -25.60 -35.76
C SER A 87 23.42 -24.79 -34.46
N TRP A 88 24.31 -25.03 -33.50
CA TRP A 88 24.27 -24.35 -32.19
C TRP A 88 24.27 -22.81 -32.31
N ASP A 89 25.01 -22.27 -33.29
CA ASP A 89 25.06 -20.84 -33.57
C ASP A 89 23.77 -20.31 -34.21
N GLU A 90 23.12 -21.10 -35.09
CA GLU A 90 21.83 -20.75 -35.69
C GLU A 90 20.70 -20.81 -34.66
N MET A 91 20.70 -21.81 -33.78
CA MET A 91 19.77 -21.88 -32.64
C MET A 91 19.95 -20.67 -31.72
N LYS A 92 21.20 -20.27 -31.43
CA LYS A 92 21.49 -19.09 -30.60
C LYS A 92 21.03 -17.79 -31.26
N ALA A 93 21.28 -17.61 -32.56
CA ALA A 93 20.86 -16.43 -33.31
C ALA A 93 19.33 -16.33 -33.46
N ALA A 94 18.64 -17.47 -33.64
CA ALA A 94 17.18 -17.51 -33.63
C ALA A 94 16.63 -17.16 -32.23
N ARG A 95 17.29 -17.63 -31.16
CA ARG A 95 16.91 -17.38 -29.76
C ARG A 95 17.02 -15.91 -29.34
N ASP A 96 18.02 -15.17 -29.82
CA ASP A 96 18.18 -13.74 -29.53
C ASP A 96 17.09 -12.85 -30.19
N ASN A 97 16.34 -13.41 -31.15
CA ASN A 97 15.26 -12.72 -31.86
C ASN A 97 13.84 -13.17 -31.44
N ILE A 98 13.71 -13.98 -30.37
CA ILE A 98 12.41 -14.40 -29.85
C ILE A 98 11.70 -13.23 -29.17
N ASP A 99 10.61 -12.77 -29.76
CA ASP A 99 9.75 -11.71 -29.24
C ASP A 99 8.35 -12.23 -28.83
N TYR A 100 7.54 -11.32 -28.27
CA TYR A 100 6.17 -11.65 -27.83
C TYR A 100 5.31 -12.21 -28.96
N ALA A 101 5.43 -11.67 -30.18
CA ALA A 101 4.64 -12.11 -31.33
C ALA A 101 5.00 -13.55 -31.74
N THR A 102 6.28 -13.89 -31.68
CA THR A 102 6.81 -15.23 -31.95
C THR A 102 6.31 -16.26 -30.94
N ILE A 103 6.37 -15.93 -29.64
CA ILE A 103 5.85 -16.81 -28.58
C ILE A 103 4.34 -17.00 -28.73
N ASN A 104 3.57 -15.91 -28.85
CA ASN A 104 2.11 -15.97 -28.92
C ASN A 104 1.59 -16.70 -30.18
N GLY A 105 2.32 -16.60 -31.30
CA GLY A 105 1.92 -17.24 -32.57
C GLY A 105 2.26 -18.74 -32.67
N ASN A 106 3.30 -19.19 -31.95
CA ASN A 106 3.87 -20.53 -32.13
C ASN A 106 3.70 -21.44 -30.91
N THR A 107 3.23 -20.91 -29.78
CA THR A 107 3.08 -21.66 -28.54
C THR A 107 1.67 -21.54 -27.96
N GLU A 108 1.33 -22.44 -27.05
CA GLU A 108 0.09 -22.42 -26.29
C GLU A 108 0.39 -22.65 -24.83
N ILE A 109 -0.09 -21.77 -23.96
CA ILE A 109 0.06 -21.94 -22.52
C ILE A 109 -0.66 -23.21 -22.06
N LEU A 110 0.02 -24.04 -21.29
CA LEU A 110 -0.58 -25.21 -20.69
C LEU A 110 -1.17 -24.84 -19.33
N SER A 111 -2.40 -25.32 -19.08
CA SER A 111 -2.98 -25.27 -17.74
C SER A 111 -2.08 -26.01 -16.76
N ARG A 112 -1.87 -25.44 -15.56
CA ARG A 112 -1.01 -26.04 -14.53
C ARG A 112 -1.38 -27.49 -14.17
N LYS A 113 -2.64 -27.88 -14.37
CA LYS A 113 -3.16 -29.23 -14.06
C LYS A 113 -3.14 -30.21 -15.24
N LYS A 114 -2.51 -29.84 -16.35
CA LYS A 114 -2.41 -30.73 -17.51
C LYS A 114 -1.31 -31.75 -17.27
N THR A 115 -1.64 -33.04 -17.38
CA THR A 115 -0.65 -34.12 -17.40
C THR A 115 0.11 -34.12 -18.72
N LEU A 116 1.43 -34.13 -18.66
CA LEU A 116 2.32 -34.17 -19.81
C LEU A 116 2.43 -35.59 -20.36
N SER A 117 2.24 -35.72 -21.67
CA SER A 117 2.48 -36.97 -22.40
C SER A 117 3.88 -36.96 -23.03
N GLY A 118 4.52 -38.13 -23.11
CA GLY A 118 5.81 -38.27 -23.81
C GLY A 118 5.72 -37.79 -25.26
N GLY A 119 6.73 -37.02 -25.70
CA GLY A 119 6.82 -36.46 -27.05
C GLY A 119 6.30 -35.03 -27.24
N MET A 120 5.80 -34.37 -26.18
CA MET A 120 5.48 -32.94 -26.23
C MET A 120 6.75 -32.08 -26.27
N SER A 121 6.76 -31.08 -27.14
CA SER A 121 7.78 -30.02 -27.13
C SER A 121 7.33 -28.90 -26.20
N LEU A 122 8.13 -28.62 -25.17
CA LEU A 122 7.79 -27.70 -24.09
C LEU A 122 8.68 -26.46 -24.11
N LEU A 123 8.19 -25.36 -23.53
CA LEU A 123 8.93 -24.13 -23.29
C LEU A 123 8.51 -23.60 -21.92
N ALA A 124 9.46 -23.33 -21.03
CA ALA A 124 9.19 -22.64 -19.77
C ALA A 124 9.43 -21.13 -19.94
N ILE A 125 8.46 -20.32 -19.52
CA ILE A 125 8.59 -18.87 -19.42
C ILE A 125 8.49 -18.47 -17.94
N VAL A 126 9.59 -17.99 -17.38
CA VAL A 126 9.70 -17.52 -16.01
C VAL A 126 9.41 -16.04 -15.99
N LEU A 127 8.25 -15.66 -15.46
CA LEU A 127 7.80 -14.28 -15.37
C LEU A 127 8.48 -13.60 -14.19
N ARG A 128 9.03 -12.42 -14.46
CA ARG A 128 9.61 -11.50 -13.48
C ARG A 128 8.94 -10.14 -13.62
N PRO A 129 8.13 -9.70 -12.65
CA PRO A 129 7.54 -8.38 -12.73
C PRO A 129 8.60 -7.28 -12.74
N VAL A 130 8.47 -6.31 -13.63
CA VAL A 130 9.38 -5.17 -13.77
C VAL A 130 9.39 -4.38 -12.46
N GLY A 131 10.55 -4.33 -11.81
CA GLY A 131 10.74 -3.67 -10.50
C GLY A 131 11.02 -4.62 -9.33
N VAL A 132 10.87 -5.93 -9.51
CA VAL A 132 11.18 -6.98 -8.50
C VAL A 132 12.68 -7.25 -8.38
N ALA A 133 13.47 -6.86 -9.38
CA ALA A 133 14.90 -7.16 -9.50
C ALA A 133 15.83 -6.66 -8.37
N ARG A 134 15.29 -6.06 -7.29
CA ARG A 134 16.06 -5.59 -6.13
C ARG A 134 15.31 -5.73 -4.79
N ARG A 135 14.43 -6.72 -4.63
CA ARG A 135 13.66 -6.89 -3.38
C ARG A 135 13.89 -8.26 -2.71
N SER A 136 15.11 -8.47 -2.18
CA SER A 136 15.47 -9.41 -1.06
C SER A 136 15.57 -10.91 -1.46
N THR A 137 16.46 -11.76 -0.94
CA THR A 137 16.94 -11.91 0.46
C THR A 137 18.44 -12.26 0.60
N ALA A 138 19.24 -11.26 0.98
CA ALA A 138 20.36 -11.32 1.94
C ALA A 138 20.88 -9.89 2.17
N LEU A 139 19.97 -8.92 2.14
CA LEU A 139 20.28 -7.51 2.28
C LEU A 139 20.24 -7.23 3.79
N HIS A 140 21.35 -6.74 4.34
CA HIS A 140 21.34 -6.27 5.72
C HIS A 140 20.24 -5.21 5.87
N ALA A 141 19.72 -4.97 7.07
CA ALA A 141 18.65 -3.97 7.28
C ALA A 141 19.00 -2.60 6.64
N GLY A 142 20.28 -2.23 6.57
CA GLY A 142 20.75 -1.04 5.86
C GLY A 142 20.50 -1.05 4.35
N ASP A 143 20.64 -2.20 3.70
CA ASP A 143 20.48 -2.34 2.24
C ASP A 143 19.00 -2.32 1.82
N VAL A 144 18.10 -2.92 2.63
CA VAL A 144 16.64 -2.85 2.40
C VAL A 144 16.16 -1.39 2.46
N VAL A 145 16.63 -0.64 3.45
CA VAL A 145 16.24 0.76 3.60
C VAL A 145 16.87 1.64 2.51
N ALA A 146 18.09 1.34 2.07
CA ALA A 146 18.69 2.02 0.92
C ALA A 146 17.88 1.80 -0.36
N HIS A 147 17.43 0.57 -0.63
CA HIS A 147 16.55 0.27 -1.76
C HIS A 147 15.20 1.01 -1.66
N TYR A 148 14.60 1.00 -0.47
CA TYR A 148 13.36 1.73 -0.19
C TYR A 148 13.49 3.23 -0.46
N GLN A 149 14.58 3.86 -0.01
CA GLN A 149 14.81 5.28 -0.26
C GLN A 149 15.06 5.58 -1.74
N ALA A 150 15.82 4.72 -2.43
CA ALA A 150 16.02 4.84 -3.87
C ALA A 150 14.69 4.75 -4.64
N TYR A 151 13.79 3.85 -4.22
CA TYR A 151 12.45 3.76 -4.79
C TYR A 151 11.62 5.02 -4.54
N ARG A 152 11.62 5.58 -3.33
CA ARG A 152 10.93 6.85 -3.05
C ARG A 152 11.45 8.02 -3.87
N GLU A 153 12.76 8.06 -4.10
CA GLU A 153 13.34 9.08 -4.97
C GLU A 153 12.98 8.86 -6.45
N SER A 154 12.77 7.63 -6.91
CA SER A 154 12.28 7.37 -8.27
C SER A 154 10.83 7.85 -8.47
N ILE A 155 9.98 7.74 -7.43
CA ILE A 155 8.63 8.34 -7.40
C ILE A 155 8.75 9.87 -7.55
N ALA A 156 9.63 10.51 -6.78
CA ALA A 156 9.85 11.94 -6.86
C ALA A 156 10.41 12.36 -8.24
N GLU A 157 11.32 11.59 -8.83
CA GLU A 157 11.83 11.83 -10.18
C GLU A 157 10.75 11.75 -11.25
N ALA A 158 9.83 10.78 -11.16
CA ALA A 158 8.69 10.68 -12.04
C ALA A 158 7.69 11.83 -11.82
N GLY A 159 7.41 12.17 -10.55
CA GLY A 159 6.52 13.27 -10.18
C GLY A 159 6.99 14.64 -10.67
N ARG A 160 8.31 14.91 -10.69
CA ARG A 160 8.89 16.16 -11.24
C ARG A 160 8.64 16.35 -12.72
N LYS A 161 8.38 15.27 -13.46
CA LYS A 161 8.13 15.30 -14.92
C LYS A 161 6.65 15.48 -15.25
N ARG A 162 5.77 15.61 -14.24
CA ARG A 162 4.34 15.89 -14.46
C ARG A 162 4.12 17.27 -15.08
N GLN A 163 2.98 17.41 -15.75
CA GLN A 163 2.52 18.71 -16.21
C GLN A 163 2.22 19.65 -15.03
N ALA A 164 2.11 20.95 -15.32
CA ALA A 164 1.67 21.93 -14.34
C ALA A 164 0.35 21.49 -13.66
N PRO A 165 0.15 21.74 -12.35
CA PRO A 165 -0.98 21.20 -11.59
C PRO A 165 -2.36 21.42 -12.22
N SER A 166 -2.65 22.62 -12.72
CA SER A 166 -3.93 22.96 -13.37
C SER A 166 -4.19 22.19 -14.68
N SER A 167 -3.12 21.79 -15.39
CA SER A 167 -3.21 20.93 -16.57
C SER A 167 -3.28 19.45 -16.19
N GLY A 168 -2.47 19.02 -15.22
CA GLY A 168 -2.39 17.64 -14.75
C GLY A 168 -3.67 17.14 -14.06
N ALA A 169 -4.42 18.05 -13.44
CA ALA A 169 -5.69 17.75 -12.77
C ALA A 169 -6.88 17.62 -13.73
N ARG A 170 -6.72 17.91 -15.03
CA ARG A 170 -7.78 17.70 -16.01
C ARG A 170 -8.05 16.21 -16.15
N ALA A 171 -9.33 15.83 -16.26
CA ALA A 171 -9.74 14.42 -16.34
C ALA A 171 -8.97 13.63 -17.41
N ARG A 172 -8.74 14.21 -18.60
CA ARG A 172 -7.97 13.59 -19.69
C ARG A 172 -6.51 13.25 -19.34
N GLU A 173 -5.89 14.00 -18.42
CA GLU A 173 -4.54 13.74 -17.96
C GLU A 173 -4.55 12.77 -16.78
N LEU A 174 -5.54 12.87 -15.88
CA LEU A 174 -5.74 11.88 -14.81
C LEU A 174 -5.98 10.47 -15.35
N LEU A 175 -6.68 10.32 -16.50
CA LEU A 175 -6.82 9.04 -17.20
C LEU A 175 -5.47 8.40 -17.58
N LYS A 176 -4.41 9.20 -17.71
CA LYS A 176 -3.05 8.72 -18.03
C LYS A 176 -2.23 8.48 -16.77
N THR A 177 -2.36 9.33 -15.76
CA THR A 177 -1.51 9.34 -14.56
C THR A 177 -2.04 8.46 -13.41
N GLN A 178 -3.35 8.24 -13.33
CA GLN A 178 -3.99 7.40 -12.31
C GLN A 178 -4.08 5.94 -12.79
N LYS A 179 -2.92 5.29 -12.91
CA LYS A 179 -2.78 3.87 -13.27
C LYS A 179 -1.76 3.20 -12.37
N THR A 180 -1.94 1.91 -12.06
CA THR A 180 -0.97 1.14 -11.25
C THR A 180 0.42 1.05 -11.91
N SER A 181 0.48 1.10 -13.24
CA SER A 181 1.74 1.14 -14.00
C SER A 181 2.52 2.46 -13.89
N ARG A 182 1.93 3.50 -13.31
CA ARG A 182 2.60 4.78 -13.07
C ARG A 182 3.28 4.76 -11.71
N THR A 183 4.60 4.89 -11.71
CA THR A 183 5.41 4.99 -10.48
C THR A 183 5.04 6.17 -9.60
N ASP A 184 4.56 7.26 -10.18
CA ASP A 184 4.13 8.46 -9.47
C ASP A 184 2.62 8.55 -9.25
N ALA A 185 1.85 7.49 -9.48
CA ALA A 185 0.40 7.50 -9.27
C ALA A 185 0.05 7.95 -7.84
N VAL A 186 -1.03 8.73 -7.72
CA VAL A 186 -1.56 9.12 -6.41
C VAL A 186 -2.60 8.07 -6.01
N TYR A 187 -2.38 7.41 -4.88
CA TYR A 187 -3.29 6.42 -4.32
C TYR A 187 -4.38 7.12 -3.52
N ASN A 188 -5.51 7.34 -4.17
CA ASN A 188 -6.66 8.09 -3.66
C ASN A 188 -8.01 7.39 -3.91
N TYR A 189 -8.00 6.07 -4.12
CA TYR A 189 -9.18 5.28 -4.50
C TYR A 189 -9.84 5.71 -5.83
N ARG A 190 -9.15 6.51 -6.64
CA ARG A 190 -9.65 6.98 -7.93
C ARG A 190 -8.66 6.65 -9.06
N PRO A 191 -8.85 5.53 -9.76
CA PRO A 191 -9.92 4.52 -9.61
C PRO A 191 -9.72 3.58 -8.40
N LEU A 192 -10.71 2.74 -8.10
CA LEU A 192 -10.78 1.93 -6.88
C LEU A 192 -9.51 1.09 -6.61
N TYR A 193 -8.88 0.58 -7.67
CA TYR A 193 -7.64 -0.20 -7.57
C TYR A 193 -6.40 0.62 -7.16
N LEU A 194 -6.47 1.95 -7.11
CA LEU A 194 -5.48 2.82 -6.47
C LEU A 194 -5.83 3.07 -5.00
N ALA A 195 -6.22 2.00 -4.31
CA ALA A 195 -6.42 1.97 -2.87
C ALA A 195 -5.07 2.03 -2.14
N ALA A 196 -5.02 2.73 -1.01
CA ALA A 196 -3.83 2.87 -0.19
C ALA A 196 -4.11 2.49 1.27
N PRO A 197 -3.07 2.21 2.08
CA PRO A 197 -3.24 2.03 3.50
C PRO A 197 -3.87 3.29 4.11
N PRO A 198 -4.68 3.17 5.17
CA PRO A 198 -5.35 4.33 5.78
C PRO A 198 -4.34 5.40 6.20
N ILE A 199 -4.56 6.64 5.76
CA ILE A 199 -3.62 7.74 5.94
C ILE A 199 -3.34 8.05 7.42
N THR A 200 -4.30 7.70 8.29
CA THR A 200 -4.23 7.85 9.74
C THR A 200 -3.10 7.05 10.37
N ILE A 201 -2.57 5.99 9.75
CA ILE A 201 -1.44 5.23 10.29
C ILE A 201 -0.11 6.00 10.17
N TYR A 202 -0.02 6.97 9.25
CA TYR A 202 1.23 7.68 8.94
C TYR A 202 1.42 8.96 9.73
N HIS A 203 0.33 9.64 10.13
CA HIS A 203 0.42 10.82 10.97
C HIS A 203 -0.84 11.03 11.83
N PRO A 204 -0.71 11.32 13.14
CA PRO A 204 -1.85 11.44 14.06
C PRO A 204 -2.82 12.59 13.74
N VAL A 205 -2.37 13.59 12.97
CA VAL A 205 -3.20 14.75 12.61
C VAL A 205 -4.48 14.35 11.86
N PHE A 206 -4.43 13.28 11.07
CA PHE A 206 -5.56 12.86 10.25
C PHE A 206 -6.65 12.22 11.11
N ALA A 207 -6.27 11.35 12.06
CA ALA A 207 -7.23 10.81 13.03
C ALA A 207 -7.79 11.90 13.94
N LYS A 208 -6.95 12.86 14.37
CA LYS A 208 -7.40 14.03 15.12
C LYS A 208 -8.45 14.85 14.34
N PHE A 209 -8.19 15.12 13.05
CA PHE A 209 -9.14 15.85 12.20
C PHE A 209 -10.48 15.10 12.11
N LEU A 210 -10.44 13.79 11.83
CA LEU A 210 -11.63 12.96 11.75
C LEU A 210 -12.43 12.94 13.07
N ALA A 211 -11.73 12.82 14.21
CA ALA A 211 -12.36 12.85 15.54
C ALA A 211 -13.06 14.20 15.81
N MET A 212 -12.40 15.32 15.49
CA MET A 212 -12.99 16.66 15.64
C MET A 212 -14.21 16.87 14.73
N MET A 213 -14.18 16.31 13.51
CA MET A 213 -15.32 16.39 12.58
C MET A 213 -16.49 15.47 12.97
N ALA A 214 -16.21 14.37 13.66
CA ALA A 214 -17.21 13.43 14.16
C ALA A 214 -17.90 13.90 15.44
N GLU A 215 -17.33 14.87 16.15
CA GLU A 215 -17.88 15.38 17.41
C GLU A 215 -19.29 15.99 17.20
N PRO A 216 -20.33 15.50 17.91
CA PRO A 216 -21.69 16.04 17.80
C PRO A 216 -21.76 17.53 18.12
N LEU A 217 -22.49 18.31 17.31
CA LEU A 217 -22.52 19.78 17.40
C LEU A 217 -23.04 20.30 18.76
N ASP A 218 -23.94 19.56 19.40
CA ASP A 218 -24.51 19.84 20.72
C ASP A 218 -23.49 19.68 21.87
N LYS A 219 -22.35 19.03 21.60
CA LYS A 219 -21.24 18.89 22.55
C LYS A 219 -20.16 19.95 22.37
N ILE A 220 -20.29 20.81 21.36
CA ILE A 220 -19.27 21.80 21.00
C ILE A 220 -19.73 23.19 21.42
N ASP A 221 -19.03 23.77 22.38
CA ASP A 221 -19.20 25.18 22.72
C ASP A 221 -18.47 26.06 21.71
N PHE A 222 -19.24 26.77 20.86
CA PHE A 222 -18.70 27.73 19.91
C PHE A 222 -18.62 29.13 20.50
N THR A 223 -17.47 29.77 20.31
CA THR A 223 -17.30 31.19 20.67
C THR A 223 -18.07 32.10 19.71
N ARG A 224 -18.41 33.29 20.17
CA ARG A 224 -19.03 34.32 19.33
C ARG A 224 -18.21 34.63 18.08
N ASP A 225 -16.89 34.64 18.20
CA ASP A 225 -15.97 34.93 17.10
C ASP A 225 -15.94 33.81 16.05
N GLU A 226 -15.97 32.56 16.47
CA GLU A 226 -16.07 31.42 15.54
C GLU A 226 -17.36 31.50 14.74
N LEU A 227 -18.50 31.72 15.40
CA LEU A 227 -19.79 31.86 14.73
C LEU A 227 -19.82 33.07 13.79
N LYS A 228 -19.24 34.21 14.19
CA LYS A 228 -19.13 35.40 13.35
C LYS A 228 -18.33 35.12 12.08
N ARG A 229 -17.18 34.46 12.18
CA ARG A 229 -16.34 34.10 11.02
C ARG A 229 -17.03 33.09 10.12
N SER A 230 -17.70 32.08 10.70
CA SER A 230 -18.49 31.12 9.92
C SER A 230 -19.62 31.80 9.16
N TRP A 231 -20.36 32.73 9.79
CA TRP A 231 -21.38 33.51 9.10
C TRP A 231 -20.81 34.33 7.94
N ALA A 232 -19.68 35.02 8.15
CA ALA A 232 -19.03 35.81 7.11
C ALA A 232 -18.57 34.93 5.93
N PHE A 233 -18.00 33.76 6.23
CA PHE A 233 -17.60 32.79 5.23
C PHE A 233 -18.79 32.27 4.43
N ILE A 234 -19.86 31.81 5.11
CA ILE A 234 -21.09 31.35 4.45
C ILE A 234 -21.66 32.44 3.55
N SER A 235 -21.72 33.68 4.06
CA SER A 235 -22.22 34.83 3.30
C SER A 235 -21.42 35.03 2.02
N GLY A 236 -20.08 35.05 2.10
CA GLY A 236 -19.19 35.19 0.95
C GLY A 236 -19.26 34.02 -0.04
N SER A 237 -19.33 32.78 0.47
CA SER A 237 -19.44 31.56 -0.33
C SER A 237 -20.78 31.42 -1.06
N SER A 238 -21.85 31.98 -0.49
CA SER A 238 -23.21 31.93 -1.05
C SER A 238 -23.42 32.86 -2.26
N LEU A 239 -22.54 33.85 -2.44
CA LEU A 239 -22.61 34.76 -3.57
C LEU A 239 -22.12 34.06 -4.84
N TYR A 240 -22.75 34.41 -5.97
CA TYR A 240 -22.19 34.13 -7.28
C TYR A 240 -21.13 35.19 -7.62
N HIS A 241 -20.04 34.73 -8.22
CA HIS A 241 -18.87 35.57 -8.51
C HIS A 241 -18.58 35.56 -10.01
N SER A 242 -18.16 36.71 -10.55
CA SER A 242 -17.80 36.85 -11.96
C SER A 242 -16.45 36.21 -12.31
N SER A 243 -15.62 35.93 -11.30
CA SER A 243 -14.31 35.30 -11.46
C SER A 243 -13.92 34.48 -10.23
N GLU A 244 -12.99 33.54 -10.43
CA GLU A 244 -12.33 32.77 -9.35
C GLU A 244 -11.66 33.72 -8.34
N TYR A 245 -11.00 34.78 -8.82
CA TYR A 245 -10.37 35.80 -7.98
C TYR A 245 -11.37 36.47 -7.03
N SER A 246 -12.51 36.96 -7.54
CA SER A 246 -13.55 37.61 -6.71
C SER A 246 -14.14 36.64 -5.69
N ARG A 247 -14.27 35.35 -6.01
CA ARG A 247 -14.71 34.33 -5.06
C ARG A 247 -13.72 34.17 -3.91
N VAL A 248 -12.44 33.99 -4.24
CA VAL A 248 -11.37 33.83 -3.24
C VAL A 248 -11.30 35.07 -2.35
N ASP A 249 -11.39 36.26 -2.93
CA ASP A 249 -11.36 37.52 -2.20
C ASP A 249 -12.52 37.63 -1.18
N ALA A 250 -13.74 37.25 -1.59
CA ALA A 250 -14.93 37.30 -0.74
C ALA A 250 -14.88 36.40 0.50
N ILE A 251 -14.07 35.34 0.49
CA ILE A 251 -13.91 34.42 1.63
C ILE A 251 -12.59 34.61 2.38
N ARG A 252 -11.64 35.38 1.84
CA ARG A 252 -10.24 35.40 2.29
C ARG A 252 -10.09 35.82 3.74
N GLU A 253 -10.75 36.90 4.14
CA GLU A 253 -10.65 37.43 5.52
C GLU A 253 -11.26 36.44 6.52
N ALA A 254 -12.49 36.00 6.28
CA ALA A 254 -13.20 35.09 7.18
C ALA A 254 -12.46 33.75 7.35
N PHE A 255 -11.99 33.17 6.24
CA PHE A 255 -11.26 31.90 6.27
C PHE A 255 -9.85 32.07 6.84
N GLY A 256 -9.16 33.14 6.47
CA GLY A 256 -7.82 33.48 6.95
C GLY A 256 -7.77 33.70 8.47
N ASP A 257 -8.74 34.42 9.01
CA ASP A 257 -8.84 34.70 10.44
C ASP A 257 -9.28 33.48 11.26
N ALA A 258 -10.15 32.64 10.69
CA ALA A 258 -10.67 31.47 11.39
C ALA A 258 -9.67 30.31 11.42
N VAL A 259 -8.90 30.14 10.34
CA VAL A 259 -8.03 28.96 10.14
C VAL A 259 -6.57 29.36 10.11
N HIS A 260 -6.14 30.09 9.09
CA HIS A 260 -4.77 30.57 8.96
C HIS A 260 -4.68 31.64 7.87
N LYS A 261 -3.99 32.76 8.11
CA LYS A 261 -3.89 33.90 7.17
C LYS A 261 -3.44 33.57 5.73
N HIS A 262 -2.81 32.42 5.52
CA HIS A 262 -2.34 31.96 4.22
C HIS A 262 -3.19 30.84 3.58
N VAL A 263 -4.28 30.43 4.21
CA VAL A 263 -5.15 29.33 3.73
C VAL A 263 -5.79 29.63 2.37
N THR A 264 -5.98 30.91 2.01
CA THR A 264 -6.47 31.38 0.71
C THR A 264 -5.69 32.61 0.21
N THR A 265 -4.39 32.64 0.53
CA THR A 265 -3.46 33.67 0.04
C THR A 265 -2.50 33.03 -0.95
N GLY A 266 -2.71 33.33 -2.24
CA GLY A 266 -1.93 32.74 -3.32
C GLY A 266 -0.44 33.04 -3.17
N THR A 267 0.35 31.99 -3.02
CA THR A 267 1.81 32.08 -2.79
C THR A 267 2.54 31.38 -3.91
N GLY A 268 3.41 32.10 -4.61
CA GLY A 268 4.29 31.49 -5.63
C GLY A 268 5.37 30.67 -4.96
N LEU A 269 5.34 29.35 -5.16
CA LEU A 269 6.33 28.41 -4.66
C LEU A 269 7.22 27.97 -5.83
N THR A 270 8.46 28.47 -5.86
CA THR A 270 9.41 28.24 -6.95
C THR A 270 10.43 27.18 -6.56
N TYR A 271 10.55 26.16 -7.41
CA TYR A 271 11.50 25.06 -7.30
C TYR A 271 12.29 24.90 -8.60
N SER A 272 13.34 24.08 -8.59
CA SER A 272 14.12 23.80 -9.80
C SER A 272 13.30 23.21 -10.95
N SER A 273 12.18 22.55 -10.65
CA SER A 273 11.25 21.97 -11.62
C SER A 273 10.19 22.95 -12.14
N GLY A 274 10.12 24.18 -11.61
CA GLY A 274 9.15 25.20 -11.99
C GLY A 274 8.48 25.88 -10.81
N THR A 275 7.56 26.80 -11.10
CA THR A 275 6.78 27.52 -10.11
C THR A 275 5.37 26.96 -10.05
N VAL A 276 4.90 26.65 -8.84
CA VAL A 276 3.49 26.34 -8.57
C VAL A 276 2.87 27.49 -7.78
N LYS A 277 1.62 27.83 -8.07
CA LYS A 277 0.90 28.93 -7.42
C LYS A 277 -0.51 28.47 -7.07
N PRO A 278 -0.70 27.76 -5.95
CA PRO A 278 -2.03 27.44 -5.46
C PRO A 278 -2.74 28.71 -4.97
N ASP A 279 -4.07 28.64 -4.85
CA ASP A 279 -4.89 29.73 -4.30
C ASP A 279 -4.62 29.99 -2.82
N GLY A 280 -4.15 28.98 -2.11
CA GLY A 280 -3.62 29.11 -0.75
C GLY A 280 -2.55 28.07 -0.46
N ALA A 281 -1.58 28.46 0.36
CA ALA A 281 -0.56 27.57 0.87
C ALA A 281 -0.12 28.00 2.27
N VAL A 282 -0.24 27.10 3.24
CA VAL A 282 0.33 27.31 4.57
C VAL A 282 1.71 26.67 4.63
N VAL A 283 2.72 27.54 4.76
CA VAL A 283 4.13 27.16 4.81
C VAL A 283 4.59 27.20 6.27
N ALA A 284 5.17 26.10 6.76
CA ALA A 284 5.82 26.04 8.06
C ALA A 284 7.18 26.78 8.01
N SER A 285 7.11 28.11 8.02
CA SER A 285 8.26 28.98 7.70
C SER A 285 9.43 28.85 8.68
N GLN A 286 9.17 28.46 9.92
CA GLN A 286 10.19 28.22 10.94
C GLN A 286 10.95 26.89 10.72
N ALA A 287 10.41 25.99 9.90
CA ALA A 287 10.97 24.70 9.56
C ALA A 287 11.87 24.74 8.31
N GLU A 288 12.43 25.89 7.94
CA GLU A 288 13.29 25.99 6.75
C GLU A 288 14.58 25.18 6.91
N VAL A 289 14.86 24.32 5.92
CA VAL A 289 16.10 23.55 5.78
C VAL A 289 16.60 23.67 4.34
N GLY A 290 17.83 24.17 4.18
CA GLY A 290 18.37 24.50 2.86
C GLY A 290 17.57 25.63 2.20
N ARG A 291 16.94 25.35 1.05
CA ARG A 291 16.06 26.30 0.33
C ARG A 291 14.59 25.87 0.37
N PHE A 292 14.26 24.85 1.17
CA PHE A 292 12.92 24.29 1.21
C PHE A 292 12.20 24.66 2.51
N LYS A 293 10.94 25.05 2.35
CA LYS A 293 10.02 25.26 3.47
C LYS A 293 8.85 24.28 3.31
N PRO A 294 8.62 23.38 4.26
CA PRO A 294 7.54 22.42 4.15
C PRO A 294 6.17 23.10 4.17
N VAL A 295 5.23 22.52 3.43
CA VAL A 295 3.87 23.02 3.23
C VAL A 295 2.90 22.10 3.98
N SER A 296 2.22 22.65 4.97
CA SER A 296 1.29 21.90 5.83
C SER A 296 -0.15 21.92 5.30
N CYS A 297 -0.51 22.90 4.48
CA CYS A 297 -1.82 22.97 3.85
C CYS A 297 -1.78 23.60 2.46
N ILE A 298 -2.54 23.04 1.51
CA ILE A 298 -2.68 23.49 0.12
C ILE A 298 -4.16 23.70 -0.16
N THR A 299 -4.53 24.82 -0.77
CA THR A 299 -5.91 25.15 -1.12
C THR A 299 -6.03 25.50 -2.59
N GLU A 300 -7.04 24.94 -3.25
CA GLU A 300 -7.43 25.24 -4.62
C GLU A 300 -8.93 25.54 -4.66
N VAL A 301 -9.31 26.61 -5.35
CA VAL A 301 -10.67 27.13 -5.41
C VAL A 301 -11.10 27.28 -6.87
N LYS A 302 -12.26 26.74 -7.21
CA LYS A 302 -12.94 26.97 -8.49
C LYS A 302 -14.18 27.81 -8.31
N ASN A 303 -14.50 28.58 -9.35
CA ASN A 303 -15.62 29.52 -9.27
C ASN A 303 -16.96 28.79 -9.07
N GLU A 304 -17.21 27.68 -9.75
CA GLU A 304 -18.38 26.83 -9.50
C GLU A 304 -18.04 25.38 -9.88
N VAL A 305 -18.91 24.45 -9.48
CA VAL A 305 -18.79 23.06 -9.92
C VAL A 305 -18.87 22.99 -11.46
N GLY A 306 -17.88 22.37 -12.08
CA GLY A 306 -17.79 22.22 -13.54
C GLY A 306 -17.07 23.36 -14.27
N MET A 307 -16.66 24.42 -13.57
CA MET A 307 -15.85 25.51 -14.14
C MET A 307 -14.37 25.12 -14.24
N ASP A 308 -13.65 25.75 -15.16
CA ASP A 308 -12.17 25.67 -15.32
C ASP A 308 -11.58 24.29 -15.65
N GLY A 309 -12.45 23.30 -15.94
CA GLY A 309 -12.11 22.02 -16.57
C GLY A 309 -11.30 21.05 -15.72
N CYS A 310 -11.16 21.30 -14.42
CA CYS A 310 -10.51 20.39 -13.48
C CYS A 310 -11.16 20.44 -12.09
N ASP A 311 -11.03 19.33 -11.37
CA ASP A 311 -11.47 19.19 -9.98
C ASP A 311 -10.45 19.90 -9.06
N PRO A 312 -10.88 20.84 -8.18
CA PRO A 312 -9.97 21.56 -7.29
C PRO A 312 -9.18 20.64 -6.36
N LEU A 313 -9.78 19.54 -5.88
CA LEU A 313 -9.08 18.61 -5.02
C LEU A 313 -7.99 17.88 -5.80
N ALA A 314 -8.27 17.43 -7.02
CA ALA A 314 -7.26 16.83 -7.89
C ALA A 314 -6.14 17.81 -8.27
N GLN A 315 -6.46 19.11 -8.39
CA GLN A 315 -5.46 20.16 -8.56
C GLN A 315 -4.58 20.30 -7.31
N ALA A 316 -5.15 20.28 -6.11
CA ALA A 316 -4.40 20.33 -4.86
C ALA A 316 -3.49 19.10 -4.69
N GLU A 317 -3.94 17.90 -5.08
CA GLU A 317 -3.10 16.69 -5.14
C GLU A 317 -1.93 16.88 -6.11
N CYS A 318 -2.16 17.44 -7.30
CA CYS A 318 -1.08 17.72 -8.25
C CYS A 318 -0.08 18.75 -7.71
N VAL A 319 -0.54 19.77 -6.97
CA VAL A 319 0.34 20.73 -6.28
C VAL A 319 1.16 20.04 -5.21
N TYR A 320 0.57 19.16 -4.40
CA TYR A 320 1.27 18.35 -3.41
C TYR A 320 2.38 17.51 -4.05
N VAL A 321 2.08 16.81 -5.15
CA VAL A 321 3.07 16.03 -5.90
C VAL A 321 4.19 16.93 -6.41
N ALA A 322 3.88 18.10 -6.98
CA ALA A 322 4.89 19.02 -7.50
C ALA A 322 5.82 19.56 -6.39
N ILE A 323 5.27 19.95 -5.25
CA ILE A 323 6.03 20.46 -4.09
C ILE A 323 6.93 19.37 -3.52
N TYR A 324 6.36 18.23 -3.16
CA TYR A 324 7.10 17.21 -2.43
C TYR A 324 7.92 16.30 -3.32
N SER A 325 7.76 16.34 -4.65
CA SER A 325 8.69 15.70 -5.60
C SER A 325 9.89 16.57 -5.97
N SER A 326 9.87 17.87 -5.66
CA SER A 326 10.95 18.82 -5.97
C SER A 326 12.32 18.36 -5.45
N ALA A 327 13.41 18.84 -6.05
CA ALA A 327 14.75 18.51 -5.56
C ALA A 327 14.98 19.07 -4.15
N GLU A 328 14.40 20.22 -3.86
CA GLU A 328 14.47 20.97 -2.62
C GLU A 328 13.83 20.21 -1.46
N ALA A 329 12.72 19.49 -1.69
CA ALA A 329 12.04 18.69 -0.67
C ALA A 329 12.77 17.39 -0.27
N LYS A 330 13.90 17.06 -0.91
CA LYS A 330 14.61 15.78 -0.72
C LYS A 330 14.97 15.48 0.74
N ALA A 331 15.44 16.47 1.49
CA ALA A 331 15.80 16.28 2.89
C ALA A 331 14.58 15.87 3.75
N PHE A 332 13.44 16.53 3.51
CA PHE A 332 12.18 16.19 4.21
C PHE A 332 11.65 14.83 3.78
N ARG A 333 11.62 14.51 2.49
CA ARG A 333 11.22 13.17 2.01
C ARG A 333 12.06 12.07 2.62
N ALA A 334 13.38 12.28 2.74
CA ALA A 334 14.29 11.29 3.32
C ALA A 334 14.04 11.03 4.83
N THR A 335 13.39 11.98 5.52
CA THR A 335 13.25 11.96 6.99
C THR A 335 11.83 11.73 7.47
N CYS A 336 10.81 12.09 6.68
CA CYS A 336 9.40 11.98 7.06
C CYS A 336 8.49 11.64 5.89
N CYS A 337 7.21 11.45 6.18
CA CYS A 337 6.15 11.19 5.21
C CYS A 337 5.54 12.47 4.60
N CYS A 338 6.08 13.65 4.91
CA CYS A 338 5.63 14.93 4.37
C CYS A 338 4.10 15.18 4.47
N PRO A 339 3.47 15.06 5.65
CA PRO A 339 2.03 15.15 5.79
C PRO A 339 1.48 16.56 5.52
N ALA A 340 0.42 16.65 4.71
CA ALA A 340 -0.27 17.91 4.41
C ALA A 340 -1.80 17.74 4.38
N LEU A 341 -2.53 18.82 4.65
CA LEU A 341 -3.96 18.92 4.35
C LEU A 341 -4.17 19.55 2.97
N LEU A 342 -5.06 18.97 2.19
CA LEU A 342 -5.47 19.47 0.88
C LEU A 342 -6.92 19.94 0.96
N ILE A 343 -7.18 21.18 0.56
CA ILE A 343 -8.51 21.79 0.55
C ILE A 343 -8.90 22.05 -0.90
N GLY A 344 -9.98 21.41 -1.34
CA GLY A 344 -10.61 21.72 -2.62
C GLY A 344 -11.91 22.48 -2.39
N MET A 345 -12.13 23.56 -3.14
CA MET A 345 -13.40 24.28 -3.12
C MET A 345 -13.94 24.46 -4.53
N ALA A 346 -15.22 24.19 -4.74
CA ALA A 346 -15.93 24.52 -5.97
C ALA A 346 -17.27 25.16 -5.59
N GLY A 347 -17.43 26.44 -5.92
CA GLY A 347 -18.61 27.17 -5.48
C GLY A 347 -18.68 27.25 -3.94
N PRO A 348 -19.82 26.88 -3.32
CA PRO A 348 -19.98 26.78 -1.87
C PRO A 348 -19.60 25.40 -1.29
N SER A 349 -19.08 24.48 -2.10
CA SER A 349 -18.71 23.13 -1.65
C SER A 349 -17.24 23.10 -1.27
N ILE A 350 -16.92 22.63 -0.06
CA ILE A 350 -15.55 22.43 0.42
C ILE A 350 -15.29 20.95 0.71
N ILE A 351 -14.13 20.45 0.30
CA ILE A 351 -13.66 19.10 0.62
C ILE A 351 -12.26 19.19 1.23
N VAL A 352 -12.00 18.39 2.27
CA VAL A 352 -10.69 18.28 2.89
C VAL A 352 -10.17 16.86 2.70
N SER A 353 -8.93 16.76 2.24
CA SER A 353 -8.17 15.51 2.09
C SER A 353 -6.85 15.63 2.86
N GLY A 354 -6.28 14.50 3.24
CA GLY A 354 -4.92 14.42 3.73
C GLY A 354 -4.00 13.86 2.65
N ALA A 355 -2.72 14.23 2.65
CA ALA A 355 -1.72 13.65 1.77
C ALA A 355 -0.42 13.30 2.51
N VAL A 356 0.21 12.21 2.10
CA VAL A 356 1.53 11.76 2.57
C VAL A 356 2.36 11.17 1.42
N PHE A 357 3.68 11.23 1.55
CA PHE A 357 4.67 10.67 0.65
C PHE A 357 5.43 9.56 1.38
N THR A 358 5.04 8.30 1.17
CA THR A 358 5.72 7.11 1.69
C THR A 358 6.47 6.39 0.57
N ASP A 359 6.47 5.06 0.52
CA ASP A 359 6.66 4.27 -0.70
C ASP A 359 5.54 4.47 -1.75
N GLN A 360 4.52 5.27 -1.45
CA GLN A 360 3.47 5.68 -2.36
C GLN A 360 3.17 7.16 -2.14
N LEU A 361 2.65 7.84 -3.17
CA LEU A 361 1.95 9.12 -2.99
C LEU A 361 0.52 8.78 -2.59
N ILE A 362 0.12 9.09 -1.36
CA ILE A 362 -1.22 8.77 -0.84
C ILE A 362 -1.96 10.07 -0.63
N ALA A 363 -3.20 10.14 -1.11
CA ALA A 363 -4.13 11.22 -0.79
C ALA A 363 -5.50 10.61 -0.45
N GLN A 364 -6.11 10.98 0.67
CA GLN A 364 -7.38 10.40 1.10
C GLN A 364 -8.32 11.49 1.62
N ALA A 365 -9.52 11.55 1.05
CA ALA A 365 -10.56 12.46 1.49
C ALA A 365 -10.93 12.20 2.96
N LEU A 366 -10.81 13.23 3.80
CA LEU A 366 -11.17 13.20 5.22
C LEU A 366 -12.60 13.70 5.45
N THR A 367 -13.18 14.37 4.46
CA THR A 367 -14.59 14.75 4.43
C THR A 367 -15.20 14.36 3.09
N SER A 368 -16.52 14.23 3.05
CA SER A 368 -17.26 14.44 1.81
C SER A 368 -17.22 15.93 1.41
N TYR A 369 -17.85 16.29 0.29
CA TYR A 369 -18.11 17.70 0.00
C TYR A 369 -19.07 18.28 1.05
N VAL A 370 -18.53 19.08 1.95
CA VAL A 370 -19.27 19.87 2.92
C VAL A 370 -19.89 21.04 2.16
N TYR A 371 -21.21 21.02 2.02
CA TYR A 371 -21.96 22.08 1.36
C TYR A 371 -22.32 23.17 2.39
N VAL A 372 -21.73 24.36 2.25
CA VAL A 372 -21.79 25.39 3.31
C VAL A 372 -23.04 26.27 3.28
N ILE A 373 -23.89 26.13 2.25
CA ILE A 373 -25.17 26.85 2.19
C ILE A 373 -26.19 26.18 3.13
N PRO A 374 -26.99 26.98 3.87
CA PRO A 374 -28.05 26.46 4.74
C PRO A 374 -29.00 25.48 4.01
N ARG A 375 -29.25 24.33 4.65
CA ARG A 375 -30.15 23.28 4.13
C ARG A 375 -31.26 22.97 5.14
N PRO A 376 -32.42 22.45 4.67
CA PRO A 376 -33.44 21.94 5.57
C PRO A 376 -32.86 20.85 6.48
N VAL A 377 -33.12 20.96 7.78
CA VAL A 377 -32.68 19.98 8.78
C VAL A 377 -33.82 19.66 9.73
N LEU A 378 -33.86 18.40 10.19
CA LEU A 378 -34.69 18.00 11.32
C LEU A 378 -33.93 18.29 12.61
N GLY A 379 -34.60 18.86 13.61
CA GLY A 379 -34.03 19.20 14.92
C GLY A 379 -34.22 20.67 15.31
N GLU A 380 -33.51 21.09 16.37
CA GLU A 380 -33.74 22.38 17.04
C GLU A 380 -32.98 23.56 16.41
N TYR A 381 -32.04 23.31 15.50
CA TYR A 381 -31.29 24.37 14.82
C TYR A 381 -32.08 24.93 13.63
N SER A 382 -32.05 26.26 13.46
CA SER A 382 -32.39 26.84 12.16
C SER A 382 -31.37 26.38 11.09
N PRO A 383 -31.76 26.31 9.80
CA PRO A 383 -30.84 25.94 8.71
C PRO A 383 -29.52 26.72 8.71
N LEU A 384 -29.59 28.03 8.98
CA LEU A 384 -28.42 28.89 9.02
C LEU A 384 -27.56 28.63 10.26
N ALA A 385 -28.17 28.49 11.44
CA ALA A 385 -27.43 28.22 12.68
C ALA A 385 -26.69 26.88 12.59
N ARG A 386 -27.33 25.85 12.01
CA ARG A 386 -26.71 24.55 11.72
C ARG A 386 -25.46 24.72 10.84
N ALA A 387 -25.61 25.38 9.69
CA ALA A 387 -24.51 25.60 8.76
C ALA A 387 -23.35 26.38 9.42
N MET A 388 -23.66 27.39 10.22
CA MET A 388 -22.65 28.14 10.98
C MET A 388 -21.85 27.24 11.93
N CYS A 389 -22.52 26.36 12.68
CA CYS A 389 -21.87 25.42 13.60
C CYS A 389 -21.01 24.38 12.85
N GLU A 390 -21.51 23.85 11.73
CA GLU A 390 -20.77 22.88 10.90
C GLU A 390 -19.50 23.51 10.31
N VAL A 391 -19.60 24.73 9.78
CA VAL A 391 -18.45 25.49 9.27
C VAL A 391 -17.48 25.87 10.40
N ALA A 392 -17.99 26.25 11.57
CA ALA A 392 -17.14 26.57 12.73
C ALA A 392 -16.35 25.34 13.20
N ARG A 393 -16.97 24.16 13.25
CA ARG A 393 -16.30 22.89 13.58
C ARG A 393 -15.20 22.57 12.57
N LEU A 394 -15.50 22.72 11.27
CA LEU A 394 -14.53 22.52 10.19
C LEU A 394 -13.32 23.47 10.35
N PHE A 395 -13.56 24.75 10.62
CA PHE A 395 -12.48 25.73 10.83
C PHE A 395 -11.65 25.42 12.06
N ARG A 396 -12.28 25.05 13.18
CA ARG A 396 -11.59 24.63 14.39
C ARG A 396 -10.68 23.42 14.13
N ALA A 397 -11.18 22.42 13.40
CA ALA A 397 -10.40 21.24 13.02
C ALA A 397 -9.21 21.58 12.12
N LEU A 398 -9.45 22.36 11.04
CA LEU A 398 -8.38 22.81 10.14
C LEU A 398 -7.31 23.62 10.89
N LYS A 399 -7.71 24.59 11.71
CA LYS A 399 -6.78 25.41 12.49
C LYS A 399 -5.89 24.55 13.37
N ALA A 400 -6.49 23.69 14.20
CA ALA A 400 -5.75 22.85 15.13
C ALA A 400 -4.78 21.89 14.42
N CYS A 401 -5.22 21.29 13.32
CA CYS A 401 -4.40 20.35 12.55
C CYS A 401 -3.25 21.03 11.79
N ILE A 402 -3.47 22.22 11.24
CA ILE A 402 -2.42 23.02 10.58
C ILE A 402 -1.36 23.46 11.60
N GLU A 403 -1.78 23.89 12.79
CA GLU A 403 -0.86 24.24 13.89
C GLU A 403 0.00 23.05 14.32
N ASP A 404 -0.59 21.86 14.45
CA ASP A 404 0.14 20.64 14.80
C ASP A 404 1.13 20.22 13.71
N LEU A 405 0.75 20.35 12.43
CA LEU A 405 1.65 20.08 11.31
C LEU A 405 2.82 21.06 11.27
N ASN A 406 2.59 22.34 11.53
CA ASN A 406 3.67 23.33 11.59
C ASN A 406 4.65 22.99 12.72
N LYS A 407 4.16 22.68 13.92
CA LYS A 407 5.00 22.23 15.06
C LYS A 407 5.76 20.95 14.73
N TYR A 408 5.12 20.00 14.05
CA TYR A 408 5.75 18.77 13.60
C TYR A 408 6.94 19.06 12.68
N TYR A 409 6.74 19.90 11.65
CA TYR A 409 7.82 20.26 10.73
C TYR A 409 8.94 21.05 11.41
N GLU A 410 8.63 21.92 12.37
CA GLU A 410 9.65 22.62 13.17
C GLU A 410 10.54 21.64 13.91
N LYS A 411 9.95 20.62 14.57
CA LYS A 411 10.70 19.55 15.25
C LYS A 411 11.56 18.74 14.29
N VAL A 412 11.01 18.37 13.12
CA VAL A 412 11.76 17.65 12.08
C VAL A 412 12.95 18.48 11.60
N ALA A 413 12.76 19.77 11.33
CA ALA A 413 13.82 20.67 10.89
C ALA A 413 14.89 20.90 11.96
N GLN A 414 14.50 21.00 13.24
CA GLN A 414 15.43 21.09 14.36
C GLN A 414 16.32 19.85 14.43
N ASN A 415 15.74 18.64 14.39
CA ASN A 415 16.49 17.39 14.41
C ASN A 415 17.49 17.28 13.23
N MET A 416 17.10 17.74 12.04
CA MET A 416 18.00 17.78 10.88
C MET A 416 19.18 18.73 11.10
N LYS A 417 18.92 19.94 11.63
CA LYS A 417 19.96 20.95 11.89
C LYS A 417 20.94 20.48 12.95
N GLU A 418 20.45 19.82 14.01
CA GLU A 418 21.27 19.24 15.06
C GLU A 418 22.18 18.12 14.55
N ALA A 419 21.67 17.23 13.68
CA ALA A 419 22.45 16.16 13.08
C ALA A 419 23.61 16.67 12.20
N THR A 420 23.49 17.88 11.66
CA THR A 420 24.53 18.54 10.84
C THR A 420 25.54 19.38 11.62
N ASN A 421 25.40 19.55 12.95
CA ASN A 421 26.31 20.40 13.74
C ASN A 421 27.60 19.66 14.14
N PRO A 422 28.79 20.04 13.63
CA PRO A 422 30.05 19.33 13.88
C PRO A 422 30.63 19.51 15.30
N ASN A 423 30.06 20.39 16.14
CA ASN A 423 30.61 20.74 17.45
C ASN A 423 29.99 19.98 18.66
N LEU A 424 29.06 19.05 18.44
CA LEU A 424 28.54 18.18 19.51
C LEU A 424 29.38 16.89 19.63
N PRO A 425 29.77 16.46 20.84
CA PRO A 425 30.60 15.27 21.02
C PRO A 425 29.86 14.02 20.51
N ARG A 426 30.30 13.50 19.36
CA ARG A 426 29.86 12.21 18.81
C ARG A 426 30.09 11.11 19.84
N ARG A 427 29.02 10.51 20.37
CA ARG A 427 29.11 9.24 21.10
C ARG A 427 29.47 8.14 20.10
N SER A 428 30.74 7.71 20.19
CA SER A 428 31.39 6.53 19.60
C SER A 428 31.95 6.60 18.16
N GLY A 429 33.20 6.15 18.04
CA GLY A 429 33.78 5.53 16.85
C GLY A 429 34.46 6.43 15.82
N ARG A 430 35.81 6.49 15.82
CA ARG A 430 36.65 7.09 14.77
C ARG A 430 36.41 6.42 13.41
N LEU A 431 36.18 7.22 12.35
CA LEU A 431 36.82 7.02 11.04
C LEU A 431 36.64 8.23 10.09
N ALA A 432 37.79 8.63 9.54
CA ALA A 432 38.14 9.43 8.35
C ALA A 432 37.34 10.67 7.92
N LYS A 433 38.11 11.76 7.71
CA LYS A 433 37.79 12.96 6.95
C LYS A 433 37.42 12.59 5.50
N SER A 434 36.20 12.92 5.08
CA SER A 434 35.85 13.10 3.68
C SER A 434 34.96 14.34 3.55
N THR A 435 35.46 15.32 2.80
CA THR A 435 34.68 16.45 2.26
C THR A 435 33.62 15.90 1.32
N LEU A 436 32.33 16.16 1.60
CA LEU A 436 31.22 16.46 0.67
C LEU A 436 29.84 16.16 1.30
N LEU A 437 28.92 17.14 1.21
CA LEU A 437 27.49 17.14 1.57
C LEU A 437 27.13 17.05 3.08
N PRO A 438 26.13 17.81 3.56
CA PRO A 438 25.57 17.59 4.89
C PRO A 438 25.09 16.14 4.96
N CYS A 439 25.70 15.36 5.85
CA CYS A 439 25.40 13.95 6.03
C CYS A 439 23.90 13.80 6.28
N LEU A 440 23.16 13.33 5.26
CA LEU A 440 21.77 12.90 5.44
C LEU A 440 21.74 11.89 6.59
N PRO A 441 20.72 11.93 7.46
CA PRO A 441 20.56 10.91 8.50
C PRO A 441 20.60 9.52 7.87
N PRO A 442 21.05 8.50 8.61
CA PRO A 442 21.11 7.13 8.09
C PRO A 442 19.75 6.75 7.51
N PRO A 443 19.73 5.96 6.43
CA PRO A 443 18.50 5.67 5.73
C PRO A 443 17.48 5.05 6.69
N VAL A 444 16.28 5.66 6.81
CA VAL A 444 15.18 5.18 7.66
C VAL A 444 13.97 4.84 6.78
N PHE A 445 13.30 3.73 7.10
CA PHE A 445 12.02 3.38 6.51
C PHE A 445 10.95 4.36 7.03
N ILE A 446 10.25 5.04 6.12
CA ILE A 446 9.17 5.97 6.49
C ILE A 446 7.86 5.18 6.53
N GLY A 447 7.61 4.61 7.70
CA GLY A 447 6.46 3.77 7.98
C GLY A 447 5.38 4.44 8.81
N PRO A 448 4.47 3.63 9.37
CA PRO A 448 3.50 4.07 10.36
C PRO A 448 4.18 4.73 11.57
N TYR A 449 3.49 5.66 12.23
CA TYR A 449 4.05 6.37 13.39
C TYR A 449 3.90 5.59 14.72
N PHE A 450 3.07 4.54 14.74
CA PHE A 450 2.93 3.63 15.88
C PHE A 450 4.26 2.95 16.17
N SER A 451 4.94 3.34 17.24
CA SER A 451 6.34 2.96 17.48
C SER A 451 6.57 2.29 18.83
N GLU A 452 5.53 2.13 19.64
CA GLU A 452 5.63 1.53 20.97
C GLU A 452 4.35 0.80 21.36
N TYR A 453 4.50 -0.27 22.14
CA TYR A 453 3.38 -0.99 22.74
C TYR A 453 3.79 -1.60 24.08
N ARG A 454 2.79 -1.98 24.89
CA ARG A 454 2.98 -2.77 26.11
C ARG A 454 2.39 -4.16 25.90
N ASP A 455 3.14 -5.19 26.27
CA ASP A 455 2.64 -6.56 26.23
C ASP A 455 1.67 -6.86 27.40
N SER A 456 1.20 -8.10 27.48
CA SER A 456 0.31 -8.56 28.56
C SER A 456 0.95 -8.56 29.96
N ALA A 457 2.29 -8.54 30.04
CA ALA A 457 3.04 -8.43 31.29
C ALA A 457 3.33 -6.96 31.66
N GLY A 458 2.88 -5.99 30.86
CA GLY A 458 3.13 -4.57 31.05
C GLY A 458 4.55 -4.14 30.64
N GLN A 459 5.29 -4.99 29.93
CA GLN A 459 6.62 -4.69 29.43
C GLN A 459 6.53 -3.81 28.17
N GLU A 460 7.31 -2.74 28.14
CA GLU A 460 7.36 -1.80 27.03
C GLU A 460 8.30 -2.29 25.92
N PHE A 461 7.82 -2.21 24.69
CA PHE A 461 8.57 -2.52 23.47
C PHE A 461 8.55 -1.33 22.53
N THR A 462 9.71 -1.03 21.94
CA THR A 462 9.82 -0.07 20.82
C THR A 462 9.90 -0.81 19.50
N LEU A 463 9.27 -0.28 18.46
CA LEU A 463 9.23 -0.84 17.11
C LEU A 463 10.14 -0.05 16.17
N GLN A 464 10.93 -0.77 15.38
CA GLN A 464 11.65 -0.24 14.24
C GLN A 464 11.16 -0.93 12.97
N TYR A 465 10.39 -0.20 12.16
CA TYR A 465 9.90 -0.72 10.88
C TYR A 465 11.03 -0.96 9.88
N VAL A 466 10.92 -2.08 9.15
CA VAL A 466 11.90 -2.51 8.15
C VAL A 466 11.34 -2.33 6.75
N ARG A 467 10.13 -2.87 6.49
CA ARG A 467 9.46 -2.81 5.18
C ARG A 467 7.97 -3.07 5.30
N ARG A 468 7.20 -2.67 4.29
CA ARG A 468 5.82 -3.12 4.08
C ARG A 468 5.83 -4.56 3.54
N LEU A 469 4.97 -5.42 4.08
CA LEU A 469 4.68 -6.76 3.59
C LEU A 469 3.52 -6.71 2.59
N ALA A 470 3.43 -7.69 1.69
CA ALA A 470 2.37 -7.75 0.67
C ALA A 470 2.24 -6.47 -0.16
N ALA A 471 3.37 -5.86 -0.55
CA ALA A 471 3.39 -4.54 -1.18
C ALA A 471 2.67 -4.48 -2.54
N ASP A 472 2.42 -5.63 -3.17
CA ASP A 472 1.64 -5.79 -4.40
C ASP A 472 0.15 -5.49 -4.19
N PHE A 473 -0.34 -5.66 -2.96
CA PHE A 473 -1.66 -5.20 -2.55
C PHE A 473 -1.50 -3.82 -1.92
N SER A 474 -1.71 -2.79 -2.74
CA SER A 474 -1.38 -1.41 -2.36
C SER A 474 -2.10 -0.91 -1.11
N SER A 475 -3.28 -1.45 -0.77
CA SER A 475 -4.06 -1.10 0.42
C SER A 475 -3.64 -1.82 1.70
N ASN A 476 -2.84 -2.88 1.63
CA ASN A 476 -2.52 -3.70 2.80
C ASN A 476 -1.57 -2.95 3.75
N ALA A 477 -2.06 -2.71 4.97
CA ALA A 477 -1.33 -2.04 6.05
C ALA A 477 -0.61 -3.06 6.94
N ILE A 478 0.26 -3.87 6.35
CA ILE A 478 1.02 -4.93 7.04
C ILE A 478 2.51 -4.65 6.92
N TYR A 479 3.24 -4.66 8.03
CA TYR A 479 4.64 -4.24 8.06
C TYR A 479 5.49 -5.21 8.86
N LEU A 480 6.71 -5.47 8.39
CA LEU A 480 7.75 -6.12 9.16
C LEU A 480 8.45 -5.06 10.02
N ALA A 481 8.59 -5.33 11.31
CA ALA A 481 9.29 -4.48 12.25
C ALA A 481 10.16 -5.31 13.21
N LYS A 482 11.16 -4.66 13.80
CA LYS A 482 11.92 -5.20 14.93
C LYS A 482 11.34 -4.64 16.22
N ALA A 483 10.84 -5.50 17.10
CA ALA A 483 10.45 -5.14 18.45
C ALA A 483 11.66 -5.27 19.39
N ARG A 484 11.95 -4.24 20.18
CA ARG A 484 13.02 -4.23 21.18
C ARG A 484 12.44 -4.00 22.56
N GLY A 485 12.59 -5.00 23.43
CA GLY A 485 12.18 -4.91 24.84
C GLY A 485 13.29 -4.43 25.78
N PRO A 486 13.03 -4.37 27.11
CA PRO A 486 13.98 -3.88 28.11
C PRO A 486 15.25 -4.71 28.22
N LYS A 487 15.18 -6.02 27.93
CA LYS A 487 16.34 -6.92 27.89
C LYS A 487 17.22 -6.71 26.65
N LYS A 488 16.92 -5.73 25.80
CA LYS A 488 17.57 -5.44 24.51
C LYS A 488 17.55 -6.61 23.52
N GLN A 489 16.68 -7.60 23.74
CA GLN A 489 16.41 -8.63 22.75
C GLN A 489 15.59 -8.01 21.62
N GLU A 490 16.04 -8.23 20.39
CA GLU A 490 15.30 -7.91 19.19
C GLU A 490 14.52 -9.14 18.74
N VAL A 491 13.24 -8.95 18.43
CA VAL A 491 12.37 -9.98 17.86
C VAL A 491 11.73 -9.39 16.61
N ASP A 492 11.72 -10.17 15.53
CA ASP A 492 11.01 -9.79 14.30
C ASP A 492 9.51 -9.99 14.50
N VAL A 493 8.75 -8.94 14.24
CA VAL A 493 7.30 -8.90 14.42
C VAL A 493 6.60 -8.39 13.17
N VAL A 494 5.36 -8.81 12.98
CA VAL A 494 4.43 -8.23 12.02
C VAL A 494 3.54 -7.24 12.75
N VAL A 495 3.44 -6.03 12.21
CA VAL A 495 2.49 -5.01 12.66
C VAL A 495 1.43 -4.83 11.58
N LYS A 496 0.17 -5.12 11.92
CA LYS A 496 -0.99 -5.00 11.04
C LYS A 496 -1.96 -3.94 11.59
N PHE A 497 -2.51 -3.13 10.69
CA PHE A 497 -3.56 -2.16 10.99
C PHE A 497 -4.85 -2.62 10.32
N THR A 498 -5.90 -2.84 11.11
CA THR A 498 -7.19 -3.37 10.62
C THR A 498 -8.35 -2.81 11.43
N GLU A 499 -9.57 -2.89 10.90
CA GLU A 499 -10.77 -2.46 11.62
C GLU A 499 -11.23 -3.49 12.66
N LYS A 500 -11.15 -4.78 12.30
CA LYS A 500 -11.63 -5.91 13.10
C LYS A 500 -10.55 -6.98 13.19
N TYR A 501 -10.52 -7.67 14.32
CA TYR A 501 -9.57 -8.76 14.53
C TYR A 501 -10.06 -9.75 15.57
N GLY A 502 -10.08 -11.03 15.21
CA GLY A 502 -10.44 -12.15 16.07
C GLY A 502 -9.33 -12.51 17.06
N ALA A 503 -9.03 -11.60 18.00
CA ALA A 503 -7.93 -11.77 18.96
C ALA A 503 -8.05 -13.04 19.82
N ASP A 504 -9.26 -13.40 20.23
CA ASP A 504 -9.48 -14.58 21.08
C ASP A 504 -9.31 -15.88 20.30
N ALA A 505 -9.80 -15.95 19.05
CA ALA A 505 -9.55 -17.06 18.14
C ALA A 505 -8.04 -17.22 17.86
N HIS A 506 -7.33 -16.11 17.64
CA HIS A 506 -5.88 -16.12 17.46
C HIS A 506 -5.18 -16.68 18.70
N ARG A 507 -5.48 -16.16 19.90
CA ARG A 507 -4.85 -16.63 21.15
C ARG A 507 -5.12 -18.11 21.40
N LEU A 508 -6.33 -18.59 21.07
CA LEU A 508 -6.66 -20.01 21.15
C LEU A 508 -5.81 -20.83 20.17
N ALA A 509 -5.74 -20.44 18.90
CA ALA A 509 -4.90 -21.10 17.91
C ALA A 509 -3.41 -21.12 18.33
N TYR A 510 -2.89 -20.00 18.85
CA TYR A 510 -1.52 -19.90 19.37
C TYR A 510 -1.26 -20.87 20.52
N LYS A 511 -2.18 -20.95 21.50
CA LYS A 511 -2.08 -21.88 22.64
C LYS A 511 -1.92 -23.33 22.21
N HIS A 512 -2.50 -23.70 21.07
CA HIS A 512 -2.41 -25.03 20.47
C HIS A 512 -1.32 -25.16 19.39
N GLY A 513 -0.50 -24.13 19.20
CA GLY A 513 0.62 -24.15 18.25
C GLY A 513 0.26 -23.86 16.80
N PHE A 514 -0.96 -23.40 16.51
CA PHE A 514 -1.48 -23.18 15.16
C PHE A 514 -1.46 -21.72 14.69
N ALA A 515 -0.93 -20.79 15.50
CA ALA A 515 -0.75 -19.38 15.13
C ALA A 515 0.58 -18.85 15.70
N PRO A 516 1.12 -17.71 15.19
CA PRO A 516 2.18 -16.98 15.87
C PRO A 516 1.71 -16.41 17.22
N GLU A 517 2.65 -15.95 18.05
CA GLU A 517 2.29 -15.27 19.31
C GLU A 517 1.65 -13.91 19.01
N LEU A 518 0.48 -13.64 19.58
CA LEU A 518 -0.16 -12.33 19.55
C LEU A 518 0.36 -11.46 20.71
N ARG A 519 1.29 -10.55 20.41
CA ARG A 519 1.96 -9.70 21.40
C ARG A 519 1.13 -8.50 21.84
N PHE A 520 0.39 -7.89 20.90
CA PHE A 520 -0.45 -6.72 21.15
C PHE A 520 -1.66 -6.73 20.21
N CYS A 521 -2.82 -6.35 20.73
CA CYS A 521 -4.03 -6.20 19.93
C CYS A 521 -5.01 -5.25 20.63
N ASP A 522 -5.02 -3.99 20.21
CA ASP A 522 -5.94 -3.00 20.78
C ASP A 522 -6.32 -1.92 19.77
N LYS A 523 -7.45 -1.25 20.02
CA LYS A 523 -7.86 -0.07 19.27
C LYS A 523 -7.08 1.15 19.75
N VAL A 524 -6.36 1.79 18.84
CA VAL A 524 -5.54 2.96 19.15
C VAL A 524 -6.24 4.21 18.63
N ASP A 525 -6.77 5.03 19.54
CA ASP A 525 -7.58 6.21 19.18
C ASP A 525 -6.84 7.21 18.29
N SER A 526 -5.54 7.42 18.52
CA SER A 526 -4.73 8.31 17.69
C SER A 526 -4.56 7.82 16.25
N ILE A 527 -4.87 6.55 15.96
CA ILE A 527 -4.82 5.93 14.63
C ILE A 527 -6.24 5.73 14.08
N GLY A 528 -7.22 5.55 14.96
CA GLY A 528 -8.60 5.25 14.60
C GLY A 528 -8.83 3.80 14.19
N MET A 529 -7.85 2.92 14.38
CA MET A 529 -7.89 1.50 13.95
C MET A 529 -7.39 0.57 15.05
N ARG A 530 -7.60 -0.73 14.88
CA ARG A 530 -6.95 -1.76 15.68
C ARG A 530 -5.54 -1.98 15.18
N VAL A 531 -4.59 -1.99 16.11
CA VAL A 531 -3.19 -2.33 15.85
C VAL A 531 -2.93 -3.72 16.40
N VAL A 532 -2.39 -4.59 15.55
CA VAL A 532 -2.07 -5.97 15.85
C VAL A 532 -0.57 -6.15 15.72
N VAL A 533 0.10 -6.58 16.78
CA VAL A 533 1.52 -6.96 16.76
C VAL A 533 1.60 -8.45 17.07
N MET A 534 2.20 -9.21 16.16
CA MET A 534 2.40 -10.65 16.31
C MET A 534 3.80 -11.07 15.87
N ASP A 535 4.25 -12.24 16.30
CA ASP A 535 5.55 -12.77 15.85
C ASP A 535 5.60 -12.97 14.33
N TYR A 536 6.76 -12.67 13.75
CA TYR A 536 7.01 -12.98 12.35
C TYR A 536 7.20 -14.49 12.16
N VAL A 537 6.38 -15.09 11.30
CA VAL A 537 6.52 -16.50 10.93
C VAL A 537 7.56 -16.60 9.82
N ASN A 538 8.71 -17.20 10.13
CA ASN A 538 9.70 -17.56 9.12
C ASN A 538 9.31 -18.91 8.49
N GLY A 539 8.74 -18.86 7.29
CA GLY A 539 8.16 -20.00 6.60
C GLY A 539 7.77 -19.64 5.17
N TYR A 540 7.12 -20.57 4.48
CA TYR A 540 6.59 -20.39 3.14
C TYR A 540 5.06 -20.52 3.14
N MET A 541 4.40 -19.91 2.15
CA MET A 541 2.94 -20.06 1.99
C MET A 541 2.60 -21.50 1.59
N ALA A 542 1.44 -21.97 2.01
CA ALA A 542 0.94 -23.27 1.60
C ALA A 542 0.68 -23.33 0.08
N THR A 543 1.06 -24.46 -0.54
CA THR A 543 0.69 -24.80 -1.91
C THR A 543 -0.42 -25.86 -1.90
N VAL A 544 -1.36 -25.77 -2.84
CA VAL A 544 -2.52 -26.68 -2.93
C VAL A 544 -2.32 -27.66 -4.08
N PRO A 545 -2.63 -28.95 -3.90
CA PRO A 545 -3.20 -29.57 -2.71
C PRO A 545 -2.20 -29.66 -1.54
N LEU A 546 -2.71 -29.45 -0.32
CA LEU A 546 -1.89 -29.56 0.88
C LEU A 546 -1.36 -31.00 1.05
N ALA A 547 -0.06 -31.13 1.33
CA ALA A 547 0.52 -32.41 1.72
C ALA A 547 -0.22 -33.00 2.94
N ALA A 548 -0.32 -34.34 3.01
CA ALA A 548 -1.16 -35.02 4.00
C ALA A 548 -0.89 -34.61 5.46
N ALA A 549 0.38 -34.40 5.82
CA ALA A 549 0.77 -33.92 7.15
C ALA A 549 0.27 -32.50 7.42
N THR A 550 0.43 -31.59 6.45
CA THR A 550 -0.05 -30.20 6.50
C THR A 550 -1.58 -30.14 6.57
N ALA A 551 -2.27 -30.94 5.76
CA ALA A 551 -3.72 -31.09 5.77
C ALA A 551 -4.24 -31.59 7.12
N SER A 552 -3.59 -32.57 7.73
CA SER A 552 -3.94 -33.09 9.06
C SER A 552 -3.74 -32.03 10.15
N SER A 553 -2.65 -31.27 10.08
CA SER A 553 -2.38 -30.17 11.01
C SER A 553 -3.39 -29.04 10.87
N LEU A 554 -3.73 -28.64 9.63
CA LEU A 554 -4.75 -27.64 9.34
C LEU A 554 -6.12 -28.07 9.87
N ARG A 555 -6.51 -29.33 9.64
CA ARG A 555 -7.77 -29.88 10.14
C ARG A 555 -7.87 -29.77 11.67
N LYS A 556 -6.80 -30.14 12.37
CA LYS A 556 -6.73 -29.99 13.84
C LYS A 556 -6.85 -28.52 14.27
N ALA A 557 -6.24 -27.59 13.53
CA ALA A 557 -6.37 -26.16 13.83
C ALA A 557 -7.82 -25.68 13.73
N VAL A 558 -8.52 -26.04 12.66
CA VAL A 558 -9.93 -25.69 12.44
C VAL A 558 -10.83 -26.35 13.49
N GLU A 559 -10.64 -27.65 13.75
CA GLU A 559 -11.39 -28.39 14.78
C GLU A 559 -11.19 -27.79 16.17
N THR A 560 -9.98 -27.33 16.49
CA THR A 560 -9.68 -26.65 17.76
C THR A 560 -10.47 -25.34 17.90
N LEU A 561 -10.53 -24.52 16.85
CA LEU A 561 -11.33 -23.30 16.86
C LEU A 561 -12.82 -23.62 16.99
N HIS A 562 -13.30 -24.58 16.21
CA HIS A 562 -14.72 -24.97 16.19
C HIS A 562 -15.19 -25.56 17.52
N ALA A 563 -14.34 -26.28 18.24
CA ALA A 563 -14.65 -26.85 19.55
C ALA A 563 -14.94 -25.79 20.63
N ASP A 564 -14.38 -24.58 20.49
CA ASP A 564 -14.59 -23.43 21.37
C ASP A 564 -15.55 -22.38 20.76
N ASP A 565 -16.34 -22.80 19.76
CA ASP A 565 -17.32 -21.96 19.03
C ASP A 565 -16.72 -20.73 18.32
N PHE A 566 -15.49 -20.86 17.84
CA PHE A 566 -14.86 -19.92 16.93
C PHE A 566 -14.92 -20.41 15.48
N VAL A 567 -15.01 -19.47 14.54
CA VAL A 567 -14.80 -19.67 13.10
C VAL A 567 -13.60 -18.85 12.66
N PHE A 568 -12.89 -19.33 11.64
CA PHE A 568 -11.75 -18.62 11.04
C PHE A 568 -12.24 -17.62 9.99
N GLY A 569 -13.13 -18.05 9.09
CA GLY A 569 -13.83 -17.25 8.10
C GLY A 569 -13.09 -17.03 6.79
N ASP A 570 -11.76 -16.84 6.83
CA ASP A 570 -10.93 -16.55 5.66
C ASP A 570 -9.92 -17.67 5.33
N LEU A 571 -10.36 -18.93 5.37
CA LEU A 571 -9.45 -20.07 5.24
C LEU A 571 -9.01 -20.27 3.77
N ARG A 572 -7.86 -19.70 3.38
CA ARG A 572 -7.30 -19.75 2.01
C ARG A 572 -5.78 -19.89 2.02
N GLU A 573 -5.16 -20.24 0.88
CA GLU A 573 -3.70 -20.40 0.79
C GLU A 573 -2.89 -19.23 1.37
N PRO A 574 -3.24 -17.95 1.09
CA PRO A 574 -2.44 -16.82 1.57
C PRO A 574 -2.44 -16.68 3.09
N ASN A 575 -3.41 -17.30 3.76
CA ASN A 575 -3.62 -17.23 5.20
C ASN A 575 -3.05 -18.46 5.95
N ILE A 576 -2.35 -19.34 5.24
CA ILE A 576 -1.76 -20.56 5.79
C ILE A 576 -0.25 -20.56 5.51
N MET A 577 0.53 -20.47 6.56
CA MET A 577 1.99 -20.57 6.50
C MET A 577 2.50 -21.92 7.01
N ILE A 578 3.52 -22.45 6.35
CA ILE A 578 4.30 -23.60 6.83
C ILE A 578 5.61 -23.03 7.39
N ALA A 579 5.73 -23.02 8.72
CA ALA A 579 6.95 -22.59 9.39
C ALA A 579 8.11 -23.56 9.11
N ARG A 580 9.35 -23.11 9.28
CA ARG A 580 10.56 -23.94 9.02
C ARG A 580 10.65 -25.22 9.85
N ASP A 581 9.95 -25.28 10.97
CA ASP A 581 9.83 -26.47 11.81
C ASP A 581 8.79 -27.47 11.27
N GLY A 582 8.17 -27.17 10.13
CA GLY A 582 7.12 -27.98 9.48
C GLY A 582 5.71 -27.73 10.02
N ASN A 583 5.54 -26.83 11.00
CA ASN A 583 4.25 -26.60 11.62
C ASN A 583 3.40 -25.61 10.81
N VAL A 584 2.10 -25.92 10.72
CA VAL A 584 1.10 -25.03 10.12
C VAL A 584 0.82 -23.87 11.08
N LYS A 585 0.85 -22.66 10.52
CA LYS A 585 0.47 -21.42 11.20
C LYS A 585 -0.62 -20.74 10.37
N LEU A 586 -1.81 -20.63 10.96
CA LEU A 586 -2.84 -19.73 10.48
C LEU A 586 -2.39 -18.30 10.75
N ILE A 587 -2.50 -17.45 9.72
CA ILE A 587 -2.24 -16.02 9.79
C ILE A 587 -3.47 -15.29 9.25
N ASP A 588 -3.66 -14.04 9.66
CA ASP A 588 -4.84 -13.22 9.30
C ASP A 588 -6.17 -13.66 9.93
N PHE A 589 -6.46 -13.14 11.12
CA PHE A 589 -7.68 -13.42 11.88
C PHE A 589 -8.72 -12.28 11.75
N ASP A 590 -8.68 -11.46 10.70
CA ASP A 590 -9.54 -10.28 10.58
C ASP A 590 -11.05 -10.63 10.58
N TRP A 591 -11.40 -11.80 10.04
CA TRP A 591 -12.78 -12.29 9.94
C TRP A 591 -13.14 -13.32 11.02
N SER A 592 -12.16 -13.72 11.83
CA SER A 592 -12.37 -14.76 12.83
C SER A 592 -13.12 -14.24 14.05
N GLY A 593 -13.90 -15.10 14.71
CA GLY A 593 -14.62 -14.77 15.93
C GLY A 593 -15.70 -15.80 16.27
N ARG A 594 -16.60 -15.45 17.18
CA ARG A 594 -17.64 -16.38 17.66
C ARG A 594 -18.69 -16.65 16.58
N VAL A 595 -19.08 -17.92 16.48
CA VAL A 595 -20.16 -18.36 15.58
C VAL A 595 -21.43 -17.58 15.92
N GLY A 596 -22.11 -17.07 14.89
CA GLY A 596 -23.34 -16.27 15.04
C GLY A 596 -23.13 -14.79 15.36
N GLU A 597 -21.89 -14.36 15.62
CA GLU A 597 -21.56 -12.95 15.89
C GLU A 597 -20.82 -12.28 14.73
N VAL A 598 -19.83 -12.98 14.14
CA VAL A 598 -19.00 -12.44 13.07
C VAL A 598 -19.65 -12.56 11.69
N ARG A 599 -19.37 -11.57 10.83
CA ARG A 599 -19.94 -11.42 9.49
C ARG A 599 -18.85 -11.11 8.48
N TYR A 600 -19.04 -11.59 7.25
CA TYR A 600 -18.22 -11.20 6.12
C TYR A 600 -18.35 -9.70 5.83
N PRO A 601 -17.28 -9.06 5.33
CA PRO A 601 -17.33 -7.66 4.92
C PRO A 601 -18.34 -7.49 3.76
N TYR A 602 -18.92 -6.29 3.64
CA TYR A 602 -19.91 -6.01 2.59
C TYR A 602 -19.29 -6.02 1.18
N ASP A 603 -18.00 -5.74 1.10
CA ASP A 603 -17.17 -5.70 -0.09
C ASP A 603 -16.33 -6.98 -0.27
N ILE A 604 -16.79 -8.13 0.28
CA ILE A 604 -16.18 -9.42 0.01
C ILE A 604 -16.16 -9.70 -1.50
N ALA A 605 -15.00 -10.08 -2.02
CA ALA A 605 -14.86 -10.54 -3.40
C ALA A 605 -15.44 -11.96 -3.53
N LEU A 606 -16.50 -12.09 -4.33
CA LEU A 606 -17.15 -13.35 -4.66
C LEU A 606 -16.80 -13.77 -6.10
N ASP A 607 -16.95 -15.06 -6.40
CA ASP A 607 -16.85 -15.56 -7.77
C ASP A 607 -18.10 -15.10 -8.54
N GLU A 608 -17.96 -14.08 -9.39
CA GLU A 608 -19.08 -13.54 -10.19
C GLU A 608 -19.46 -14.47 -11.35
N ASP A 609 -18.51 -15.25 -11.88
CA ASP A 609 -18.74 -16.26 -12.91
C ASP A 609 -18.54 -17.69 -12.33
N PRO A 610 -19.58 -18.54 -12.32
CA PRO A 610 -19.47 -19.95 -11.92
C PRO A 610 -18.45 -20.77 -12.72
N ALA A 611 -18.01 -20.30 -13.88
CA ALA A 611 -16.96 -20.94 -14.68
C ALA A 611 -15.53 -20.60 -14.20
N GLU A 612 -15.35 -19.47 -13.50
CA GLU A 612 -14.09 -19.00 -12.93
C GLU A 612 -14.16 -19.07 -11.40
N PHE A 613 -14.03 -20.28 -10.84
CA PHE A 613 -13.90 -20.51 -9.39
C PHE A 613 -12.57 -19.96 -8.84
N LEU A 614 -12.43 -18.63 -8.82
CA LEU A 614 -11.21 -17.94 -8.43
C LEU A 614 -10.96 -18.06 -6.92
N TYR A 615 -11.98 -17.84 -6.11
CA TYR A 615 -11.91 -17.88 -4.64
C TYR A 615 -12.53 -19.15 -4.07
N GLY A 616 -13.61 -19.61 -4.69
CA GLY A 616 -14.20 -20.90 -4.35
C GLY A 616 -14.99 -20.93 -3.06
N TRP A 617 -15.62 -19.80 -2.70
CA TRP A 617 -16.42 -19.65 -1.49
C TRP A 617 -17.59 -20.65 -1.42
N HIS A 618 -18.01 -20.95 -0.19
CA HIS A 618 -19.24 -21.71 0.04
C HIS A 618 -20.45 -20.95 -0.56
N PRO A 619 -21.46 -21.61 -1.17
CA PRO A 619 -22.55 -20.94 -1.89
C PRO A 619 -23.40 -19.97 -1.07
N GLU A 620 -23.40 -20.12 0.26
CA GLU A 620 -24.14 -19.24 1.19
C GLU A 620 -23.33 -18.01 1.62
N VAL A 621 -22.06 -17.89 1.20
CA VAL A 621 -21.22 -16.72 1.50
C VAL A 621 -21.72 -15.53 0.68
N HIS A 622 -22.06 -14.44 1.38
CA HIS A 622 -22.42 -13.17 0.77
C HIS A 622 -21.98 -12.00 1.66
N GLY A 623 -21.91 -10.80 1.08
CA GLY A 623 -21.57 -9.58 1.81
C GLY A 623 -22.49 -9.34 3.00
N GLY A 624 -21.91 -9.12 4.19
CA GLY A 624 -22.65 -8.95 5.45
C GLY A 624 -23.28 -10.23 6.03
N GLY A 625 -23.14 -11.38 5.35
CA GLY A 625 -23.60 -12.68 5.83
C GLY A 625 -22.84 -13.15 7.07
N LEU A 626 -23.48 -14.00 7.89
CA LEU A 626 -22.82 -14.62 9.05
C LEU A 626 -21.74 -15.60 8.60
N ILE A 627 -20.65 -15.66 9.34
CA ILE A 627 -19.61 -16.67 9.12
C ILE A 627 -19.96 -17.90 9.95
N THR A 628 -20.02 -19.07 9.31
CA THR A 628 -20.42 -20.34 9.92
C THR A 628 -19.27 -21.35 9.90
N LYS A 629 -19.39 -22.44 10.67
CA LYS A 629 -18.39 -23.51 10.71
C LYS A 629 -18.33 -24.23 9.36
N GLU A 630 -19.47 -24.35 8.69
CA GLU A 630 -19.62 -24.97 7.39
C GLU A 630 -18.81 -24.25 6.31
N HIS A 631 -18.66 -22.91 6.41
CA HIS A 631 -17.81 -22.15 5.51
C HIS A 631 -16.33 -22.54 5.66
N ASP A 632 -15.83 -22.65 6.90
CA ASP A 632 -14.45 -23.11 7.16
C ASP A 632 -14.27 -24.56 6.69
N THR A 633 -15.24 -25.44 6.96
CA THR A 633 -15.18 -26.85 6.52
C THR A 633 -15.13 -26.95 5.00
N HIS A 634 -15.96 -26.18 4.29
CA HIS A 634 -15.94 -26.13 2.83
C HIS A 634 -14.57 -25.71 2.28
N MET A 635 -14.01 -24.63 2.82
CA MET A 635 -12.71 -24.14 2.39
C MET A 635 -11.57 -25.12 2.73
N MET A 636 -11.63 -25.73 3.92
CA MET A 636 -10.68 -26.77 4.33
C MET A 636 -10.73 -27.96 3.37
N GLU A 637 -11.92 -28.44 3.02
CA GLU A 637 -12.07 -29.54 2.07
C GLU A 637 -11.47 -29.20 0.72
N ARG A 638 -11.65 -27.97 0.22
CA ARG A 638 -11.02 -27.51 -1.02
C ARG A 638 -9.50 -27.49 -0.97
N LEU A 639 -8.92 -27.10 0.17
CA LEU A 639 -7.47 -27.07 0.36
C LEU A 639 -6.87 -28.50 0.47
N VAL A 640 -7.66 -29.48 0.88
CA VAL A 640 -7.24 -30.88 1.09
C VAL A 640 -7.58 -31.79 -0.11
N GLN A 641 -8.62 -31.48 -0.88
CA GLN A 641 -9.05 -32.31 -2.01
C GLN A 641 -8.03 -32.26 -3.16
N GLN A 642 -7.44 -33.42 -3.48
CA GLN A 642 -6.92 -33.68 -4.84
C GLN A 642 -8.10 -33.57 -5.81
N ARG A 643 -7.99 -32.76 -6.87
CA ARG A 643 -9.04 -32.72 -7.91
C ARG A 643 -9.19 -34.14 -8.46
N LYS A 644 -10.31 -34.80 -8.14
CA LYS A 644 -10.74 -35.97 -8.91
C LYS A 644 -10.92 -35.48 -10.34
N SER A 645 -10.09 -36.01 -11.25
CA SER A 645 -10.24 -35.82 -12.68
C SER A 645 -11.69 -36.10 -13.07
N ARG A 646 -12.34 -35.12 -13.71
CA ARG A 646 -13.53 -35.34 -14.51
C ARG A 646 -13.12 -35.43 -15.96
#